data_AF-A0A9X4RLG9-F1
#
_entry.id   AF-A0A9X4RLG9-F1
#
_cell.length_a   1.000
_cell.length_b   1.000
_cell.length_c   1.000
_cell.angle_alpha   90.00
_cell.angle_beta   90.00
_cell.angle_gamma   90.00
#
_symmetry.space_group_name_H-M   'P 1'
#
loop_
_entity.id
_entity.type
_entity.pdbx_description
1 polymer ?
#
loop_
_entity_poly.entity_id
_entity_poly.type
_entity_poly.pdbx_seq_one_letter_code
_entity_poly.pdbx_strand_id
1 'polypeptide(L)'
;MNYPIWQLDFSGGGLLIALIAILHVYISHFAIGGGLFLVLTEMKGYREGSQEILDYTRKHTKFFLLLTLVLGAITGVGIWFTIALIAPAATSVLIHNFVFGWAIEWLFFLGEIVAILIYYQTFGRMERRSHLIIGWLYFIFAWLSLFAINGIIGFMLTPGKWLTTGNFWDGIFNPTFWPALFFRTFLCLMLAGLYGFLTSTAIKDEGFRLRMVRYCATWLLAPFLLFLASAYWYVQSLPEGPKGWLLNLDATLAPYLTFFVWGSPILFLGGLLMVIRLPQTAKRALAVLLLLLGIAYMGSFEYIREGSRRPYTISGHIYANSILVKDLAAVSEKGVLASAKWVSKDITEANRMVVGRQIYNIFCASCHSIGGPIRDIRKLSAKYASVYVMEGEIGGQGKLIGCMPPFPGTEAERNALATFLVEGLQGKKQPAARAQLITPPLPPLPFEPDSSEYILLAWNSLGMHCMTDADSYFSILPPGNTLQAQLIKRGPIPSVITDGVILSYRVEPGFEKPADKVDFWKYLPSLYGTSKPDNIGLSDNGLAGNMTPHAESKAFVADKVPVVPYPDAGGYMPYPSFTIEARDKGTNGLLASTRMIAPVSTEMGCNNCHGGGWSKGVAGISPVPTKDFLSVHDRFNKTTLLASAKLGKPVLCQSCHADPALNAPGKPKLLNLSAAIHGWHANFLTGRGAEACGLCHPNNPQGSTLCLRGIHNDAGLTCINCHGTLEDHALSLLVAEKKAGKKGADRLMQHLKPRTAPSLAEIKPRTPWLNEPDCLTCHVNYGPPETDSAFNVWTKDGSGLYRNRHDESGSIHCATCHGSPHAIYPATNPYERERDNFGPRQYQNNPYPIGANKNCKVCHTIEMEVEMHHPNSLNMMRNTRE
;
A
#
# COMPACT_ATOMS: atom_id res chain seq x y z
N MET A 1 7.48 -23.05 -19.84
CA MET A 1 8.93 -23.28 -19.99
C MET A 1 9.54 -22.16 -20.81
N ASN A 2 10.49 -21.43 -20.25
CA ASN A 2 10.81 -20.06 -20.66
C ASN A 2 11.47 -19.96 -22.05
N TYR A 3 10.97 -19.03 -22.85
CA TYR A 3 11.60 -18.56 -24.08
C TYR A 3 12.75 -17.59 -23.75
N PRO A 4 13.71 -17.37 -24.67
CA PRO A 4 14.66 -16.26 -24.56
C PRO A 4 13.93 -14.93 -24.43
N ILE A 5 14.50 -14.01 -23.65
CA ILE A 5 13.90 -12.70 -23.39
C ILE A 5 14.59 -11.65 -24.27
N TRP A 6 13.79 -10.91 -25.03
CA TRP A 6 14.28 -9.71 -25.70
C TRP A 6 14.34 -8.55 -24.70
N GLN A 7 15.56 -8.15 -24.32
CA GLN A 7 15.78 -7.13 -23.30
C GLN A 7 15.61 -5.73 -23.88
N LEU A 8 14.65 -4.99 -23.31
CA LEU A 8 14.28 -3.63 -23.70
C LEU A 8 14.22 -2.74 -22.46
N ASP A 9 15.36 -2.53 -21.80
CA ASP A 9 15.42 -1.85 -20.48
C ASP A 9 14.70 -0.48 -20.50
N PHE A 10 15.01 0.38 -21.48
CA PHE A 10 14.43 1.72 -21.53
C PHE A 10 12.97 1.74 -22.00
N SER A 11 12.62 1.07 -23.09
CA SER A 11 11.23 1.12 -23.60
C SER A 11 10.28 0.25 -22.78
N GLY A 12 10.78 -0.81 -22.14
CA GLY A 12 9.98 -1.91 -21.61
C GLY A 12 9.29 -2.71 -22.73
N GLY A 13 8.77 -3.89 -22.40
CA GLY A 13 7.99 -4.69 -23.36
C GLY A 13 6.66 -4.04 -23.75
N GLY A 14 5.97 -3.41 -22.80
CA GLY A 14 4.64 -2.83 -23.03
C GLY A 14 4.60 -1.65 -24.03
N LEU A 15 5.66 -0.84 -24.13
CA LEU A 15 5.64 0.37 -24.96
C LEU A 15 5.61 0.05 -26.45
N LEU A 16 6.45 -0.88 -26.89
CA LEU A 16 6.53 -1.24 -28.30
C LEU A 16 5.23 -1.88 -28.79
N ILE A 17 4.64 -2.75 -27.97
CA ILE A 17 3.30 -3.32 -28.23
C ILE A 17 2.28 -2.19 -28.35
N ALA A 18 2.24 -1.26 -27.40
CA ALA A 18 1.27 -0.17 -27.40
C ALA A 18 1.40 0.72 -28.66
N LEU A 19 2.61 1.14 -29.02
CA LEU A 19 2.84 2.01 -30.18
C LEU A 19 2.38 1.37 -31.49
N ILE A 20 2.79 0.11 -31.74
CA ILE A 20 2.45 -0.57 -33.00
C ILE A 20 0.97 -0.98 -33.01
N ALA A 21 0.45 -1.50 -31.91
CA ALA A 21 -0.94 -1.96 -31.83
C ALA A 21 -1.93 -0.79 -31.97
N ILE A 22 -1.73 0.33 -31.28
CA ILE A 22 -2.64 1.49 -31.37
C ILE A 22 -2.65 2.03 -32.80
N LEU A 23 -1.49 2.18 -33.43
CA LEU A 23 -1.38 2.67 -34.80
C LEU A 23 -2.09 1.72 -35.79
N HIS A 24 -1.78 0.43 -35.71
CA HIS A 24 -2.36 -0.56 -36.59
C HIS A 24 -3.88 -0.66 -36.43
N VAL A 25 -4.37 -0.74 -35.19
CA VAL A 25 -5.81 -0.87 -34.87
C VAL A 25 -6.57 0.37 -35.36
N TYR A 26 -5.99 1.56 -35.22
CA TYR A 26 -6.60 2.79 -35.72
C TYR A 26 -6.77 2.79 -37.25
N ILE A 27 -5.79 2.25 -37.98
CA ILE A 27 -5.83 2.13 -39.45
C ILE A 27 -6.74 0.98 -39.89
N SER A 28 -6.69 -0.18 -39.22
CA SER A 28 -7.51 -1.33 -39.59
C SER A 28 -9.00 -1.10 -39.35
N HIS A 29 -9.37 -0.38 -38.28
CA HIS A 29 -10.77 0.01 -38.05
C HIS A 29 -11.25 1.00 -39.12
N PHE A 30 -10.37 1.87 -39.62
CA PHE A 30 -10.68 2.70 -40.79
C PHE A 30 -10.81 1.87 -42.07
N ALA A 31 -10.02 0.81 -42.28
CA ALA A 31 -10.17 -0.08 -43.44
C ALA A 31 -11.60 -0.68 -43.51
N ILE A 32 -12.12 -1.14 -42.37
CA ILE A 32 -13.47 -1.73 -42.29
C ILE A 32 -14.56 -0.69 -42.54
N GLY A 33 -14.56 0.41 -41.78
CA GLY A 33 -15.60 1.43 -41.92
C GLY A 33 -15.49 2.20 -43.24
N GLY A 34 -14.27 2.48 -43.68
CA GLY A 34 -13.96 3.14 -44.93
C GLY A 34 -14.32 2.29 -46.15
N GLY A 35 -14.25 0.97 -46.05
CA GLY A 35 -14.77 0.05 -47.07
C GLY A 35 -16.25 0.25 -47.34
N LEU A 36 -17.07 0.27 -46.28
CA LEU A 36 -18.49 0.57 -46.41
C LEU A 36 -18.73 1.99 -46.93
N PHE A 37 -17.92 2.95 -46.46
CA PHE A 37 -17.97 4.33 -46.92
C PHE A 37 -17.76 4.42 -48.43
N LEU A 38 -16.78 3.70 -49.00
CA LEU A 38 -16.51 3.70 -50.44
C LEU A 38 -17.72 3.26 -51.26
N VAL A 39 -18.23 2.05 -51.01
CA VAL A 39 -19.33 1.50 -51.81
C VAL A 39 -20.62 2.32 -51.65
N LEU A 40 -20.92 2.81 -50.44
CA LEU A 40 -22.11 3.65 -50.22
C LEU A 40 -21.95 5.05 -50.82
N THR A 41 -20.73 5.61 -50.86
CA THR A 41 -20.48 6.91 -51.51
C THR A 41 -20.60 6.78 -53.03
N GLU A 42 -20.13 5.67 -53.62
CA GLU A 42 -20.33 5.41 -55.05
C GLU A 42 -21.82 5.24 -55.39
N MET A 43 -22.55 4.45 -54.60
CA MET A 43 -24.01 4.30 -54.74
C MET A 43 -24.73 5.64 -54.64
N LYS A 44 -24.31 6.51 -53.70
CA LYS A 44 -24.81 7.87 -53.56
C LYS A 44 -24.54 8.69 -54.82
N GLY A 45 -23.33 8.62 -55.37
CA GLY A 45 -22.95 9.31 -56.61
C GLY A 45 -23.85 8.94 -57.78
N TYR A 46 -24.13 7.65 -57.98
CA TYR A 46 -25.07 7.22 -59.02
C TYR A 46 -26.51 7.58 -58.73
N ARG A 47 -26.97 7.47 -57.47
CA ARG A 47 -28.35 7.81 -57.08
C ARG A 47 -28.65 9.29 -57.29
N GLU A 48 -27.65 10.14 -57.06
CA GLU A 48 -27.77 11.60 -57.21
C GLU A 48 -27.33 12.10 -58.59
N GLY A 49 -26.91 11.20 -59.50
CA GLY A 49 -26.40 11.58 -60.81
C GLY A 49 -25.17 12.50 -60.76
N SER A 50 -24.36 12.42 -59.70
CA SER A 50 -23.28 13.38 -59.43
C SER A 50 -21.90 12.81 -59.79
N GLN A 51 -21.33 13.30 -60.89
CA GLN A 51 -19.96 12.95 -61.28
C GLN A 51 -18.93 13.43 -60.24
N GLU A 52 -19.17 14.56 -59.58
CA GLU A 52 -18.29 15.08 -58.52
C GLU A 52 -18.11 14.08 -57.37
N ILE A 53 -19.19 13.39 -56.96
CA ILE A 53 -19.16 12.36 -55.92
C ILE A 53 -18.37 11.14 -56.39
N LEU A 54 -18.55 10.71 -57.65
CA LEU A 54 -17.82 9.58 -58.22
C LEU A 54 -16.31 9.88 -58.31
N ASP A 55 -15.95 11.09 -58.75
CA ASP A 55 -14.56 11.54 -58.83
C ASP A 55 -13.91 11.67 -57.44
N TYR A 56 -14.68 12.17 -56.46
CA TYR A 56 -14.28 12.19 -55.06
C TYR A 56 -14.03 10.77 -54.56
N THR A 57 -14.97 9.86 -54.80
CA THR A 57 -14.88 8.45 -54.36
C THR A 57 -13.62 7.82 -54.92
N ARG A 58 -13.35 7.95 -56.22
CA ARG A 58 -12.14 7.44 -56.86
C ARG A 58 -10.85 7.98 -56.23
N LYS A 59 -10.79 9.28 -55.94
CA LYS A 59 -9.63 9.90 -55.26
C LYS A 59 -9.49 9.42 -53.82
N HIS A 60 -10.60 9.31 -53.10
CA HIS A 60 -10.63 8.78 -51.74
C HIS A 60 -10.22 7.31 -51.70
N THR A 61 -10.61 6.49 -52.68
CA THR A 61 -10.16 5.09 -52.83
C THR A 61 -8.65 5.00 -52.96
N LYS A 62 -8.00 5.92 -53.69
CA LYS A 62 -6.52 5.95 -53.76
C LYS A 62 -5.88 6.22 -52.39
N PHE A 63 -6.38 7.23 -51.67
CA PHE A 63 -5.93 7.55 -50.31
C PHE A 63 -6.13 6.36 -49.37
N PHE A 64 -7.34 5.81 -49.39
CA PHE A 64 -7.76 4.65 -48.63
C PHE A 64 -6.82 3.47 -48.88
N LEU A 65 -6.62 3.08 -50.14
CA LEU A 65 -5.73 2.00 -50.54
C LEU A 65 -4.31 2.22 -50.01
N LEU A 66 -3.71 3.40 -50.19
CA LEU A 66 -2.35 3.64 -49.72
C LEU A 66 -2.23 3.53 -48.19
N LEU A 67 -3.21 4.07 -47.46
CA LEU A 67 -3.19 4.04 -46.00
C LEU A 67 -3.44 2.63 -45.45
N THR A 68 -4.47 1.94 -45.94
CA THR A 68 -4.91 0.66 -45.38
C THR A 68 -4.09 -0.52 -45.92
N LEU A 69 -3.80 -0.55 -47.21
CA LEU A 69 -3.03 -1.65 -47.82
C LEU A 69 -1.54 -1.57 -47.50
N VAL A 70 -0.93 -0.38 -47.55
CA VAL A 70 0.53 -0.25 -47.35
C VAL A 70 0.85 -0.10 -45.88
N LEU A 71 0.41 1.01 -45.26
CA LEU A 71 0.74 1.27 -43.86
C LEU A 71 0.03 0.29 -42.92
N GLY A 72 -1.23 -0.06 -43.20
CA GLY A 72 -1.96 -1.06 -42.44
C GLY A 72 -1.31 -2.45 -42.49
N ALA A 73 -0.91 -2.95 -43.66
CA ALA A 73 -0.25 -4.25 -43.76
C ALA A 73 1.13 -4.28 -43.07
N ILE A 74 1.96 -3.24 -43.26
CA ILE A 74 3.28 -3.14 -42.60
C ILE A 74 3.12 -3.17 -41.08
N THR A 75 2.20 -2.38 -40.54
CA THR A 75 1.95 -2.32 -39.10
C THR A 75 1.33 -3.62 -38.57
N GLY A 76 0.51 -4.32 -39.37
CA GLY A 76 -0.08 -5.61 -38.99
C GLY A 76 0.95 -6.73 -38.89
N VAL A 77 1.85 -6.81 -39.87
CA VAL A 77 3.03 -7.70 -39.80
C VAL A 77 3.91 -7.32 -38.61
N GLY A 78 4.09 -6.03 -38.36
CA GLY A 78 4.84 -5.51 -37.22
C GLY A 78 4.32 -5.99 -35.86
N ILE A 79 2.99 -6.12 -35.69
CA ILE A 79 2.40 -6.66 -34.45
C ILE A 79 2.90 -8.09 -34.21
N TRP A 80 2.87 -8.95 -35.23
CA TRP A 80 3.24 -10.36 -35.11
C TRP A 80 4.67 -10.55 -34.61
N PHE A 81 5.63 -9.85 -35.20
CA PHE A 81 7.02 -9.88 -34.74
C PHE A 81 7.14 -9.35 -33.30
N THR A 82 6.43 -8.27 -32.98
CA THR A 82 6.51 -7.62 -31.67
C THR A 82 5.97 -8.52 -30.56
N ILE A 83 4.78 -9.11 -30.73
CA ILE A 83 4.17 -9.97 -29.71
C ILE A 83 4.91 -11.31 -29.56
N ALA A 84 5.49 -11.82 -30.65
CA ALA A 84 6.30 -13.04 -30.61
C ALA A 84 7.59 -12.85 -29.80
N LEU A 85 8.21 -11.66 -29.87
CA LEU A 85 9.44 -11.37 -29.12
C LEU A 85 9.19 -10.96 -27.67
N ILE A 86 8.11 -10.21 -27.40
CA ILE A 86 7.87 -9.61 -26.09
C ILE A 86 7.02 -10.51 -25.17
N ALA A 87 6.06 -11.26 -25.74
CA ALA A 87 5.17 -12.13 -24.98
C ALA A 87 5.07 -13.55 -25.60
N PRO A 88 6.21 -14.23 -25.84
CA PRO A 88 6.25 -15.49 -26.60
C PRO A 88 5.37 -16.60 -26.01
N ALA A 89 5.27 -16.68 -24.67
CA ALA A 89 4.43 -17.69 -24.02
C ALA A 89 2.94 -17.48 -24.30
N ALA A 90 2.45 -16.24 -24.21
CA ALA A 90 1.05 -15.92 -24.52
C ALA A 90 0.78 -16.10 -26.03
N THR A 91 1.69 -15.62 -26.87
CA THR A 91 1.61 -15.79 -28.33
C THR A 91 1.57 -17.28 -28.71
N SER A 92 2.38 -18.11 -28.07
CA SER A 92 2.36 -19.57 -28.25
C SER A 92 1.00 -20.17 -27.90
N VAL A 93 0.37 -19.78 -26.78
CA VAL A 93 -0.98 -20.25 -26.44
C VAL A 93 -1.98 -19.87 -27.52
N LEU A 94 -1.95 -18.62 -28.00
CA LEU A 94 -2.84 -18.17 -29.05
C LEU A 94 -2.64 -18.94 -30.36
N ILE A 95 -1.39 -19.24 -30.75
CA ILE A 95 -1.09 -20.03 -31.97
C ILE A 95 -1.66 -21.44 -31.86
N HIS A 96 -1.37 -22.15 -30.77
CA HIS A 96 -1.81 -23.55 -30.63
C HIS A 96 -3.34 -23.69 -30.56
N ASN A 97 -4.05 -22.63 -30.16
CA ASN A 97 -5.51 -22.65 -30.07
C ASN A 97 -6.19 -22.05 -31.30
N PHE A 98 -5.61 -21.02 -31.92
CA PHE A 98 -6.31 -20.19 -32.91
C PHE A 98 -5.56 -20.01 -34.23
N VAL A 99 -4.52 -20.81 -34.53
CA VAL A 99 -3.82 -20.74 -35.84
C VAL A 99 -4.78 -20.79 -37.03
N PHE A 100 -5.82 -21.63 -36.98
CA PHE A 100 -6.83 -21.69 -38.03
C PHE A 100 -7.82 -20.51 -38.01
N GLY A 101 -8.08 -19.91 -36.84
CA GLY A 101 -8.85 -18.67 -36.75
C GLY A 101 -8.11 -17.50 -37.40
N TRP A 102 -6.79 -17.41 -37.19
CA TRP A 102 -5.94 -16.46 -37.91
C TRP A 102 -5.83 -16.79 -39.40
N ALA A 103 -5.70 -18.06 -39.78
CA ALA A 103 -5.69 -18.42 -41.20
C ALA A 103 -6.98 -17.98 -41.91
N ILE A 104 -8.14 -18.10 -41.25
CA ILE A 104 -9.43 -17.59 -41.75
C ILE A 104 -9.39 -16.06 -41.91
N GLU A 105 -8.89 -15.33 -40.90
CA GLU A 105 -8.69 -13.89 -41.00
C GLU A 105 -7.81 -13.51 -42.21
N TRP A 106 -6.72 -14.24 -42.43
CA TRP A 106 -5.79 -13.97 -43.55
C TRP A 106 -6.42 -14.23 -44.92
N LEU A 107 -7.33 -15.21 -45.03
CA LEU A 107 -8.10 -15.43 -46.25
C LEU A 107 -9.05 -14.26 -46.52
N PHE A 108 -9.72 -13.75 -45.49
CA PHE A 108 -10.55 -12.56 -45.62
C PHE A 108 -9.71 -11.34 -45.98
N PHE A 109 -8.56 -11.15 -45.34
CA PHE A 109 -7.62 -10.07 -45.69
C PHE A 109 -7.13 -10.17 -47.14
N LEU A 110 -6.81 -11.37 -47.64
CA LEU A 110 -6.46 -11.55 -49.05
C LEU A 110 -7.64 -11.17 -49.97
N GLY A 111 -8.86 -11.59 -49.63
CA GLY A 111 -10.08 -11.19 -50.34
C GLY A 111 -10.29 -9.68 -50.36
N GLU A 112 -10.03 -9.01 -49.23
CA GLU A 112 -10.03 -7.56 -49.08
C GLU A 112 -9.03 -6.89 -50.05
N ILE A 113 -7.77 -7.34 -50.08
CA ILE A 113 -6.72 -6.80 -50.96
C ILE A 113 -7.12 -6.94 -52.43
N VAL A 114 -7.56 -8.13 -52.83
CA VAL A 114 -7.96 -8.40 -54.23
C VAL A 114 -9.14 -7.52 -54.61
N ALA A 115 -10.15 -7.42 -53.74
CA ALA A 115 -11.33 -6.59 -53.99
C ALA A 115 -10.97 -5.10 -54.13
N ILE A 116 -10.14 -4.53 -53.24
CA ILE A 116 -9.80 -3.10 -53.34
C ILE A 116 -8.94 -2.76 -54.56
N LEU A 117 -8.04 -3.67 -54.96
CA LEU A 117 -7.22 -3.48 -56.17
C LEU A 117 -8.09 -3.49 -57.42
N ILE A 118 -9.02 -4.46 -57.53
CA ILE A 118 -9.97 -4.52 -58.65
C ILE A 118 -10.86 -3.28 -58.63
N TYR A 119 -11.42 -2.93 -57.48
CA TYR A 119 -12.28 -1.75 -57.30
C TYR A 119 -11.56 -0.46 -57.74
N TYR A 120 -10.32 -0.25 -57.30
CA TYR A 120 -9.58 0.95 -57.67
C TYR A 120 -9.20 0.98 -59.17
N GLN A 121 -8.68 -0.12 -59.71
CA GLN A 121 -8.15 -0.17 -61.09
C GLN A 121 -9.26 -0.15 -62.15
N THR A 122 -10.44 -0.65 -61.81
CA THR A 122 -11.57 -0.76 -62.74
C THR A 122 -12.62 0.32 -62.54
N PHE A 123 -12.37 1.30 -61.67
CA PHE A 123 -13.27 2.42 -61.41
C PHE A 123 -13.58 3.21 -62.70
N GLY A 124 -14.85 3.20 -63.11
CA GLY A 124 -15.32 3.81 -64.36
C GLY A 124 -15.02 3.01 -65.64
N ARG A 125 -14.48 1.80 -65.52
CA ARG A 125 -14.20 0.87 -66.64
C ARG A 125 -15.04 -0.40 -66.58
N MET A 126 -15.33 -0.91 -65.37
CA MET A 126 -16.18 -2.07 -65.15
C MET A 126 -17.66 -1.66 -65.16
N GLU A 127 -18.55 -2.59 -65.56
CA GLU A 127 -19.99 -2.41 -65.43
C GLU A 127 -20.37 -2.06 -63.98
N ARG A 128 -21.24 -1.04 -63.81
CA ARG A 128 -21.66 -0.52 -62.51
C ARG A 128 -22.08 -1.59 -61.51
N ARG A 129 -22.90 -2.56 -61.92
CA ARG A 129 -23.41 -3.61 -61.03
C ARG A 129 -22.25 -4.45 -60.48
N SER A 130 -21.36 -4.88 -61.36
CA SER A 130 -20.16 -5.66 -61.01
C SER A 130 -19.22 -4.85 -60.12
N HIS A 131 -18.99 -3.57 -60.43
CA HIS A 131 -18.12 -2.70 -59.63
C HIS A 131 -18.63 -2.51 -58.19
N LEU A 132 -19.94 -2.31 -58.03
CA LEU A 132 -20.59 -2.23 -56.71
C LEU A 132 -20.53 -3.56 -55.95
N ILE A 133 -20.66 -4.70 -56.64
CA ILE A 133 -20.48 -6.03 -56.02
C ILE A 133 -19.06 -6.16 -55.46
N ILE A 134 -18.03 -5.75 -56.22
CA ILE A 134 -16.64 -5.76 -55.73
C ILE A 134 -16.49 -4.87 -54.49
N GLY A 135 -17.09 -3.67 -54.48
CA GLY A 135 -17.09 -2.79 -53.31
C GLY A 135 -17.75 -3.42 -52.07
N TRP A 136 -18.87 -4.14 -52.24
CA TRP A 136 -19.51 -4.88 -51.16
C TRP A 136 -18.69 -6.08 -50.68
N LEU A 137 -18.06 -6.82 -51.60
CA LEU A 137 -17.16 -7.92 -51.27
C LEU A 137 -15.99 -7.42 -50.41
N TYR A 138 -15.40 -6.27 -50.75
CA TYR A 138 -14.38 -5.63 -49.91
C TYR A 138 -14.89 -5.45 -48.47
N PHE A 139 -16.03 -4.78 -48.30
CA PHE A 139 -16.56 -4.50 -46.96
C PHE A 139 -16.87 -5.79 -46.18
N ILE A 140 -17.48 -6.79 -46.84
CA ILE A 140 -17.80 -8.07 -46.22
C ILE A 140 -16.53 -8.76 -45.74
N PHE A 141 -15.49 -8.83 -46.58
CA PHE A 141 -14.21 -9.43 -46.18
C PHE A 141 -13.51 -8.65 -45.06
N ALA A 142 -13.51 -7.31 -45.11
CA ALA A 142 -12.94 -6.50 -44.04
C ALA A 142 -13.70 -6.70 -42.71
N TRP A 143 -15.03 -6.74 -42.74
CA TRP A 143 -15.84 -6.98 -41.54
C TRP A 143 -15.70 -8.42 -41.02
N LEU A 144 -15.59 -9.41 -41.89
CA LEU A 144 -15.31 -10.80 -41.50
C LEU A 144 -13.90 -10.96 -40.89
N SER A 145 -12.93 -10.15 -41.33
CA SER A 145 -11.62 -10.07 -40.67
C SER A 145 -11.75 -9.55 -39.24
N LEU A 146 -12.52 -8.47 -39.02
CA LEU A 146 -12.86 -7.99 -37.67
C LEU A 146 -13.55 -9.06 -36.83
N PHE A 147 -14.52 -9.78 -37.41
CA PHE A 147 -15.26 -10.84 -36.74
C PHE A 147 -14.31 -11.94 -36.22
N ALA A 148 -13.38 -12.40 -37.06
CA ALA A 148 -12.41 -13.43 -36.70
C ALA A 148 -11.45 -12.96 -35.59
N ILE A 149 -10.78 -11.81 -35.77
CA ILE A 149 -9.78 -11.32 -34.82
C ILE A 149 -10.39 -10.87 -33.49
N ASN A 150 -11.64 -10.40 -33.50
CA ASN A 150 -12.38 -10.02 -32.29
C ASN A 150 -12.51 -11.19 -31.32
N GLY A 151 -12.73 -12.41 -31.82
CA GLY A 151 -12.76 -13.61 -30.98
C GLY A 151 -11.45 -13.87 -30.26
N ILE A 152 -10.33 -13.78 -30.97
CA ILE A 152 -8.99 -14.05 -30.42
C ILE A 152 -8.59 -12.97 -29.41
N ILE A 153 -8.89 -11.69 -29.69
CA ILE A 153 -8.56 -10.59 -28.77
C ILE A 153 -9.47 -10.61 -27.54
N GLY A 154 -10.78 -10.85 -27.73
CA GLY A 154 -11.75 -10.98 -26.64
C GLY A 154 -11.43 -12.14 -25.70
N PHE A 155 -10.93 -13.25 -26.26
CA PHE A 155 -10.49 -14.42 -25.50
C PHE A 155 -9.44 -14.08 -24.43
N MET A 156 -8.48 -13.20 -24.73
CA MET A 156 -7.45 -12.84 -23.76
C MET A 156 -8.01 -12.12 -22.52
N LEU A 157 -9.12 -11.37 -22.68
CA LEU A 157 -9.77 -10.65 -21.60
C LEU A 157 -10.77 -11.54 -20.85
N THR A 158 -11.58 -12.29 -21.59
CA THR A 158 -12.64 -13.14 -21.05
C THR A 158 -12.60 -14.52 -21.69
N PRO A 159 -11.71 -15.44 -21.32
CA PRO A 159 -11.65 -16.76 -21.97
C PRO A 159 -12.87 -17.64 -21.66
N GLY A 160 -13.64 -17.34 -20.62
CA GLY A 160 -14.93 -17.98 -20.36
C GLY A 160 -14.81 -19.50 -20.19
N LYS A 161 -15.71 -20.26 -20.84
CA LYS A 161 -15.78 -21.72 -20.76
C LYS A 161 -14.53 -22.43 -21.29
N TRP A 162 -13.74 -21.77 -22.14
CA TRP A 162 -12.50 -22.34 -22.67
C TRP A 162 -11.53 -22.75 -21.57
N LEU A 163 -11.51 -22.05 -20.42
CA LEU A 163 -10.64 -22.39 -19.29
C LEU A 163 -10.86 -23.82 -18.78
N THR A 164 -12.06 -24.37 -18.97
CA THR A 164 -12.40 -25.75 -18.61
C THR A 164 -12.45 -26.70 -19.80
N THR A 165 -12.88 -26.23 -20.98
CA THR A 165 -13.14 -27.12 -22.12
C THR A 165 -11.96 -27.25 -23.08
N GLY A 166 -11.10 -26.24 -23.16
CA GLY A 166 -10.08 -26.12 -24.21
C GLY A 166 -10.64 -26.05 -25.64
N ASN A 167 -11.97 -25.92 -25.81
CA ASN A 167 -12.62 -26.00 -27.11
C ASN A 167 -12.45 -24.70 -27.91
N PHE A 168 -12.06 -24.83 -29.19
CA PHE A 168 -11.86 -23.71 -30.11
C PHE A 168 -13.02 -22.69 -30.11
N TRP A 169 -14.27 -23.15 -30.22
CA TRP A 169 -15.44 -22.29 -30.34
C TRP A 169 -15.81 -21.61 -29.03
N ASP A 170 -15.61 -22.27 -27.89
CA ASP A 170 -15.77 -21.62 -26.57
C ASP A 170 -14.77 -20.48 -26.37
N GLY A 171 -13.59 -20.60 -26.97
CA GLY A 171 -12.57 -19.54 -26.97
C GLY A 171 -12.91 -18.37 -27.89
N ILE A 172 -13.34 -18.65 -29.14
CA ILE A 172 -13.75 -17.61 -30.10
C ILE A 172 -15.02 -16.90 -29.63
N PHE A 173 -16.09 -17.63 -29.32
CA PHE A 173 -17.38 -17.09 -28.88
C PHE A 173 -17.43 -16.90 -27.36
N ASN A 174 -16.42 -16.20 -26.88
CA ASN A 174 -16.28 -15.90 -25.47
C ASN A 174 -17.32 -14.86 -24.98
N PRO A 175 -17.49 -14.66 -23.66
CA PRO A 175 -18.56 -13.84 -23.10
C PRO A 175 -18.62 -12.40 -23.62
N THR A 176 -17.49 -11.83 -24.05
CA THR A 176 -17.45 -10.46 -24.57
C THR A 176 -17.40 -10.37 -26.10
N PHE A 177 -17.46 -11.50 -26.81
CA PHE A 177 -17.38 -11.55 -28.27
C PHE A 177 -18.37 -10.60 -28.95
N TRP A 178 -19.67 -10.79 -28.70
CA TRP A 178 -20.73 -10.00 -29.32
C TRP A 178 -20.68 -8.52 -28.95
N PRO A 179 -20.66 -8.13 -27.65
CA PRO A 179 -20.61 -6.71 -27.31
C PRO A 179 -19.35 -6.02 -27.86
N ALA A 180 -18.19 -6.69 -27.84
CA ALA A 180 -16.96 -6.13 -28.40
C ALA A 180 -17.03 -6.00 -29.93
N LEU A 181 -17.63 -6.96 -30.64
CA LEU A 181 -17.81 -6.90 -32.09
C LEU A 181 -18.67 -5.71 -32.51
N PHE A 182 -19.81 -5.51 -31.85
CA PHE A 182 -20.70 -4.38 -32.14
C PHE A 182 -20.03 -3.05 -31.78
N PHE A 183 -19.40 -2.97 -30.61
CA PHE A 183 -18.65 -1.80 -30.19
C PHE A 183 -17.58 -1.40 -31.21
N ARG A 184 -16.75 -2.36 -31.65
CA ARG A 184 -15.71 -2.12 -32.66
C ARG A 184 -16.32 -1.77 -34.02
N THR A 185 -17.42 -2.42 -34.42
CA THR A 185 -18.11 -2.12 -35.69
C THR A 185 -18.57 -0.66 -35.73
N PHE A 186 -19.27 -0.18 -34.70
CA PHE A 186 -19.73 1.22 -34.66
C PHE A 186 -18.56 2.20 -34.58
N LEU A 187 -17.48 1.85 -33.89
CA LEU A 187 -16.25 2.62 -33.89
C LEU A 187 -15.61 2.70 -35.28
N CYS A 188 -15.55 1.60 -36.04
CA CYS A 188 -15.07 1.60 -37.43
C CYS A 188 -15.86 2.58 -38.30
N LEU A 189 -17.19 2.58 -38.19
CA LEU A 189 -18.06 3.52 -38.93
C LEU A 189 -17.75 4.98 -38.56
N MET A 190 -17.57 5.27 -37.27
CA MET A 190 -17.18 6.59 -36.80
C MET A 190 -15.84 7.04 -37.39
N LEU A 191 -14.83 6.15 -37.44
CA LEU A 191 -13.52 6.45 -38.01
C LEU A 191 -13.59 6.73 -39.51
N ALA A 192 -14.50 6.08 -40.25
CA ALA A 192 -14.74 6.39 -41.66
C ALA A 192 -15.13 7.87 -41.85
N GLY A 193 -15.96 8.41 -40.96
CA GLY A 193 -16.31 9.82 -40.93
C GLY A 193 -15.10 10.73 -40.63
N LEU A 194 -14.28 10.38 -39.64
CA LEU A 194 -13.08 11.15 -39.26
C LEU A 194 -12.06 11.25 -40.39
N TYR A 195 -11.70 10.13 -41.01
CA TYR A 195 -10.81 10.12 -42.16
C TYR A 195 -11.45 10.79 -43.38
N GLY A 196 -12.77 10.64 -43.55
CA GLY A 196 -13.54 11.33 -44.57
C GLY A 196 -13.48 12.85 -44.45
N PHE A 197 -13.41 13.41 -43.24
CA PHE A 197 -13.19 14.85 -43.03
C PHE A 197 -11.86 15.32 -43.61
N LEU A 198 -10.79 14.54 -43.45
CA LEU A 198 -9.47 14.90 -43.97
C LEU A 198 -9.50 15.03 -45.51
N THR A 199 -10.11 14.07 -46.20
CA THR A 199 -10.16 14.10 -47.67
C THR A 199 -11.22 15.06 -48.21
N SER A 200 -12.39 15.19 -47.57
CA SER A 200 -13.44 16.10 -48.02
C SER A 200 -13.06 17.57 -47.84
N THR A 201 -12.29 17.91 -46.80
CA THR A 201 -11.76 19.28 -46.64
C THR A 201 -10.69 19.65 -47.67
N ALA A 202 -10.17 18.71 -48.47
CA ALA A 202 -9.29 19.01 -49.60
C ALA A 202 -10.05 19.48 -50.87
N ILE A 203 -11.37 19.32 -50.92
CA ILE A 203 -12.21 19.71 -52.07
C ILE A 203 -12.16 21.23 -52.27
N LYS A 204 -11.95 21.68 -53.51
CA LYS A 204 -11.84 23.11 -53.86
C LYS A 204 -13.19 23.82 -53.85
N ASP A 205 -14.19 23.25 -54.53
CA ASP A 205 -15.54 23.81 -54.59
C ASP A 205 -16.19 23.83 -53.19
N GLU A 206 -16.69 24.99 -52.78
CA GLU A 206 -17.19 25.19 -51.42
C GLU A 206 -18.54 24.48 -51.18
N GLY A 207 -19.44 24.53 -52.16
CA GLY A 207 -20.77 23.91 -52.05
C GLY A 207 -20.66 22.38 -51.96
N PHE A 208 -19.89 21.78 -52.84
CA PHE A 208 -19.58 20.36 -52.87
C PHE A 208 -18.79 19.93 -51.63
N ARG A 209 -17.78 20.70 -51.21
CA ARG A 209 -17.05 20.46 -49.96
C ARG A 209 -17.99 20.39 -48.77
N LEU A 210 -18.91 21.35 -48.61
CA LEU A 210 -19.85 21.36 -47.50
C LEU A 210 -20.79 20.15 -47.55
N ARG A 211 -21.28 19.76 -48.73
CA ARG A 211 -22.10 18.55 -48.92
C ARG A 211 -21.35 17.30 -48.47
N MET A 212 -20.09 17.13 -48.89
CA MET A 212 -19.29 15.97 -48.53
C MET A 212 -18.88 15.96 -47.05
N VAL A 213 -18.52 17.11 -46.47
CA VAL A 213 -18.24 17.21 -45.03
C VAL A 213 -19.47 16.83 -44.21
N ARG A 214 -20.67 17.29 -44.58
CA ARG A 214 -21.92 16.90 -43.90
C ARG A 214 -22.19 15.40 -44.01
N TYR A 215 -21.93 14.82 -45.18
CA TYR A 215 -22.01 13.38 -45.36
C TYR A 215 -21.01 12.66 -44.43
N CYS A 216 -19.74 13.06 -44.37
CA CYS A 216 -18.77 12.49 -43.43
C CYS A 216 -19.19 12.68 -41.96
N ALA A 217 -19.82 13.79 -41.60
CA ALA A 217 -20.36 13.99 -40.25
C ALA A 217 -21.45 12.98 -39.90
N THR A 218 -22.31 12.58 -40.86
CA THR A 218 -23.30 11.52 -40.57
C THR A 218 -22.66 10.18 -40.21
N TRP A 219 -21.49 9.86 -40.79
CA TRP A 219 -20.75 8.64 -40.45
C TRP A 219 -20.15 8.67 -39.04
N LEU A 220 -19.85 9.86 -38.51
CA LEU A 220 -19.41 10.02 -37.13
C LEU A 220 -20.58 10.04 -36.14
N LEU A 221 -21.65 10.76 -36.47
CA LEU A 221 -22.73 11.06 -35.51
C LEU A 221 -23.79 9.96 -35.45
N ALA A 222 -24.18 9.35 -36.58
CA ALA A 222 -25.24 8.34 -36.61
C ALA A 222 -24.90 7.06 -35.83
N PRO A 223 -23.72 6.43 -35.99
CA PRO A 223 -23.37 5.23 -35.23
C PRO A 223 -23.05 5.52 -33.75
N PHE A 224 -22.91 6.78 -33.33
CA PHE A 224 -22.48 7.15 -31.98
C PHE A 224 -23.43 6.63 -30.88
N LEU A 225 -24.74 6.66 -31.10
CA LEU A 225 -25.70 6.14 -30.11
C LEU A 225 -25.58 4.63 -29.93
N LEU A 226 -25.39 3.90 -31.04
CA LEU A 226 -25.19 2.46 -31.03
C LEU A 226 -23.82 2.09 -30.44
N PHE A 227 -22.81 2.93 -30.67
CA PHE A 227 -21.51 2.85 -30.00
C PHE A 227 -21.66 2.96 -28.48
N LEU A 228 -22.40 3.94 -27.96
CA LEU A 228 -22.63 4.07 -26.52
C LEU A 228 -23.41 2.88 -25.94
N ALA A 229 -24.45 2.42 -26.63
CA ALA A 229 -25.23 1.26 -26.20
C ALA A 229 -24.39 -0.03 -26.13
N SER A 230 -23.56 -0.27 -27.15
CA SER A 230 -22.66 -1.43 -27.19
C SER A 230 -21.50 -1.29 -26.20
N ALA A 231 -21.00 -0.08 -25.92
CA ALA A 231 -20.01 0.16 -24.88
C ALA A 231 -20.56 -0.19 -23.50
N TYR A 232 -21.80 0.22 -23.19
CA TYR A 232 -22.49 -0.17 -21.97
C TYR A 232 -22.65 -1.68 -21.87
N TRP A 233 -23.13 -2.33 -22.94
CA TRP A 233 -23.25 -3.79 -22.99
C TRP A 233 -21.90 -4.48 -22.74
N TYR A 234 -20.83 -3.98 -23.34
CA TYR A 234 -19.48 -4.54 -23.16
C TYR A 234 -19.03 -4.49 -21.70
N VAL A 235 -19.20 -3.35 -21.02
CA VAL A 235 -18.86 -3.22 -19.59
C VAL A 235 -19.68 -4.17 -18.72
N GLN A 236 -20.96 -4.37 -19.04
CA GLN A 236 -21.81 -5.30 -18.27
C GLN A 236 -21.42 -6.77 -18.46
N SER A 237 -20.87 -7.13 -19.61
CA SER A 237 -20.39 -8.48 -19.92
C SER A 237 -19.02 -8.82 -19.33
N LEU A 238 -18.33 -7.86 -18.69
CA LEU A 238 -17.07 -8.13 -18.02
C LEU A 238 -17.25 -8.93 -16.73
N PRO A 239 -16.36 -9.88 -16.40
CA PRO A 239 -16.35 -10.56 -15.11
C PRO A 239 -16.10 -9.58 -13.95
N GLU A 240 -16.52 -9.95 -12.74
CA GLU A 240 -16.44 -9.09 -11.54
C GLU A 240 -15.03 -8.52 -11.26
N GLY A 241 -13.97 -9.27 -11.56
CA GLY A 241 -12.59 -8.77 -11.44
C GLY A 241 -12.32 -7.57 -12.37
N PRO A 242 -12.22 -7.77 -13.69
CA PRO A 242 -12.04 -6.68 -14.66
C PRO A 242 -13.07 -5.55 -14.55
N LYS A 243 -14.34 -5.89 -14.26
CA LYS A 243 -15.43 -4.93 -14.06
C LYS A 243 -15.18 -4.08 -12.81
N GLY A 244 -14.78 -4.70 -11.71
CA GLY A 244 -14.40 -4.02 -10.48
C GLY A 244 -13.19 -3.10 -10.67
N TRP A 245 -12.19 -3.50 -11.46
CA TRP A 245 -11.05 -2.67 -11.82
C TRP A 245 -11.46 -1.42 -12.60
N LEU A 246 -12.38 -1.56 -13.55
CA LEU A 246 -12.90 -0.46 -14.36
C LEU A 246 -13.80 0.49 -13.55
N LEU A 247 -14.74 -0.06 -12.77
CA LEU A 247 -15.77 0.72 -12.07
C LEU A 247 -15.28 1.33 -10.75
N ASN A 248 -14.27 0.76 -10.10
CA ASN A 248 -13.73 1.32 -8.87
C ASN A 248 -12.70 2.44 -9.09
N LEU A 249 -12.48 2.85 -10.36
CA LEU A 249 -11.56 3.93 -10.74
C LEU A 249 -10.19 3.76 -10.10
N ASP A 250 -9.54 2.61 -10.33
CA ASP A 250 -8.13 2.48 -9.94
C ASP A 250 -7.35 3.69 -10.48
N ALA A 251 -6.55 4.31 -9.61
CA ALA A 251 -5.88 5.57 -9.90
C ALA A 251 -4.99 5.49 -11.15
N THR A 252 -4.54 4.29 -11.55
CA THR A 252 -3.73 4.10 -12.75
C THR A 252 -4.56 4.09 -14.03
N LEU A 253 -5.81 3.64 -14.01
CA LEU A 253 -6.72 3.60 -15.16
C LEU A 253 -7.63 4.83 -15.26
N ALA A 254 -7.86 5.51 -14.13
CA ALA A 254 -8.74 6.67 -14.05
C ALA A 254 -8.44 7.76 -15.10
N PRO A 255 -7.18 8.13 -15.42
CA PRO A 255 -6.90 9.14 -16.44
C PRO A 255 -7.39 8.72 -17.84
N TYR A 256 -7.16 7.46 -18.22
CA TYR A 256 -7.57 6.93 -19.52
C TYR A 256 -9.09 6.78 -19.62
N LEU A 257 -9.73 6.29 -18.56
CA LEU A 257 -11.19 6.19 -18.52
C LEU A 257 -11.85 7.57 -18.56
N THR A 258 -11.30 8.53 -17.81
CA THR A 258 -11.77 9.93 -17.83
C THR A 258 -11.65 10.52 -19.23
N PHE A 259 -10.49 10.35 -19.88
CA PHE A 259 -10.28 10.82 -21.24
C PHE A 259 -11.21 10.11 -22.25
N PHE A 260 -11.46 8.82 -22.10
CA PHE A 260 -12.38 8.08 -22.97
C PHE A 260 -13.83 8.57 -22.80
N VAL A 261 -14.28 8.79 -21.56
CA VAL A 261 -15.63 9.29 -21.27
C VAL A 261 -15.82 10.72 -21.78
N TRP A 262 -14.88 11.64 -21.52
CA TRP A 262 -14.98 13.04 -21.96
C TRP A 262 -14.57 13.26 -23.42
N GLY A 263 -13.70 12.42 -23.96
CA GLY A 263 -13.32 12.42 -25.37
C GLY A 263 -14.49 12.06 -26.28
N SER A 264 -15.43 11.23 -25.80
CA SER A 264 -16.65 10.86 -26.53
C SER A 264 -17.51 12.07 -26.94
N PRO A 265 -18.00 12.92 -26.01
CA PRO A 265 -18.75 14.12 -26.36
C PRO A 265 -17.89 15.15 -27.09
N ILE A 266 -16.58 15.25 -26.83
CA ILE A 266 -15.71 16.17 -27.59
C ILE A 266 -15.63 15.77 -29.07
N LEU A 267 -15.45 14.48 -29.37
CA LEU A 267 -15.49 13.97 -30.75
C LEU A 267 -16.84 14.22 -31.40
N PHE A 268 -17.94 13.97 -30.66
CA PHE A 268 -19.30 14.22 -31.14
C PHE A 268 -19.55 15.70 -31.46
N LEU A 269 -19.23 16.61 -30.54
CA LEU A 269 -19.36 18.05 -30.73
C LEU A 269 -18.46 18.56 -31.85
N GLY A 270 -17.22 18.06 -31.95
CA GLY A 270 -16.34 18.34 -33.06
C GLY A 270 -16.93 17.94 -34.42
N GLY A 271 -17.57 16.77 -34.48
CA GLY A 271 -18.36 16.31 -35.63
C GLY A 271 -19.50 17.25 -36.00
N LEU A 272 -20.25 17.74 -35.01
CA LEU A 272 -21.31 18.74 -35.22
C LEU A 272 -20.76 20.08 -35.71
N LEU A 273 -19.63 20.54 -35.17
CA LEU A 273 -18.99 21.78 -35.63
C LEU A 273 -18.55 21.70 -37.10
N MET A 274 -18.15 20.52 -37.58
CA MET A 274 -17.79 20.31 -38.99
C MET A 274 -18.98 20.53 -39.95
N VAL A 275 -20.22 20.33 -39.49
CA VAL A 275 -21.46 20.53 -40.28
C VAL A 275 -21.73 22.01 -40.58
N ILE A 276 -21.23 22.92 -39.73
CA ILE A 276 -21.45 24.37 -39.80
C ILE A 276 -20.52 24.98 -40.87
N ARG A 277 -20.88 26.16 -41.40
CA ARG A 277 -19.98 26.94 -42.25
C ARG A 277 -18.92 27.61 -41.37
N LEU A 278 -17.67 27.21 -41.59
CA LEU A 278 -16.48 27.70 -40.90
C LEU A 278 -15.42 28.05 -41.95
N PRO A 279 -14.49 28.97 -41.66
CA PRO A 279 -13.36 29.25 -42.53
C PRO A 279 -12.58 27.98 -42.87
N GLN A 280 -12.08 27.91 -44.11
CA GLN A 280 -11.50 26.68 -44.64
C GLN A 280 -10.26 26.20 -43.88
N THR A 281 -9.43 27.14 -43.43
CA THR A 281 -8.26 26.86 -42.57
C THR A 281 -8.69 26.25 -41.24
N ALA A 282 -9.73 26.82 -40.60
CA ALA A 282 -10.29 26.32 -39.36
C ALA A 282 -10.89 24.92 -39.52
N LYS A 283 -11.60 24.64 -40.63
CA LYS A 283 -12.14 23.28 -40.91
C LYS A 283 -11.05 22.24 -41.09
N ARG A 284 -9.99 22.56 -41.84
CA ARG A 284 -8.85 21.65 -42.02
C ARG A 284 -8.12 21.40 -40.71
N ALA A 285 -7.87 22.45 -39.93
CA ALA A 285 -7.27 22.32 -38.61
C ALA A 285 -8.14 21.44 -37.69
N LEU A 286 -9.45 21.68 -37.65
CA LEU A 286 -10.39 20.87 -36.87
C LEU A 286 -10.41 19.40 -37.33
N ALA A 287 -10.41 19.13 -38.65
CA ALA A 287 -10.36 17.76 -39.18
C ALA A 287 -9.09 17.02 -38.72
N VAL A 288 -7.93 17.67 -38.76
CA VAL A 288 -6.66 17.10 -38.26
C VAL A 288 -6.71 16.89 -36.75
N LEU A 289 -7.22 17.86 -35.99
CA LEU A 289 -7.37 17.75 -34.54
C LEU A 289 -8.30 16.59 -34.15
N LEU A 290 -9.41 16.38 -34.85
CA LEU A 290 -10.33 15.27 -34.60
C LEU A 290 -9.70 13.92 -34.96
N LEU A 291 -8.85 13.86 -35.97
CA LEU A 291 -8.08 12.66 -36.30
C LEU A 291 -7.06 12.32 -35.20
N LEU A 292 -6.31 13.32 -34.73
CA LEU A 292 -5.37 13.17 -33.61
C LEU A 292 -6.09 12.81 -32.29
N LEU A 293 -7.27 13.38 -32.06
CA LEU A 293 -8.12 13.01 -30.94
C LEU A 293 -8.60 11.57 -31.07
N GLY A 294 -8.95 11.12 -32.28
CA GLY A 294 -9.36 9.75 -32.57
C GLY A 294 -8.29 8.71 -32.26
N ILE A 295 -7.01 8.97 -32.58
CA ILE A 295 -5.92 8.05 -32.23
C ILE A 295 -5.66 8.02 -30.72
N ALA A 296 -5.71 9.16 -30.04
CA ALA A 296 -5.59 9.22 -28.57
C ALA A 296 -6.76 8.50 -27.88
N TYR A 297 -7.96 8.61 -28.47
CA TYR A 297 -9.18 7.93 -28.00
C TYR A 297 -9.07 6.41 -28.15
N MET A 298 -8.59 5.93 -29.29
CA MET A 298 -8.28 4.51 -29.52
C MET A 298 -7.20 4.01 -28.54
N GLY A 299 -6.13 4.81 -28.35
CA GLY A 299 -5.09 4.49 -27.39
C GLY A 299 -5.62 4.34 -25.97
N SER A 300 -6.49 5.24 -25.54
CA SER A 300 -7.12 5.17 -24.21
C SER A 300 -7.96 3.90 -24.05
N PHE A 301 -8.73 3.52 -25.07
CA PHE A 301 -9.48 2.27 -25.07
C PHE A 301 -8.57 1.04 -24.93
N GLU A 302 -7.50 0.95 -25.72
CA GLU A 302 -6.58 -0.20 -25.66
C GLU A 302 -5.84 -0.26 -24.31
N TYR A 303 -5.49 0.89 -23.70
CA TYR A 303 -4.94 0.91 -22.34
C TYR A 303 -5.93 0.43 -21.28
N ILE A 304 -7.21 0.82 -21.38
CA ILE A 304 -8.28 0.33 -20.48
C ILE A 304 -8.45 -1.18 -20.63
N ARG A 305 -8.49 -1.69 -21.86
CA ARG A 305 -8.61 -3.12 -22.15
C ARG A 305 -7.41 -3.90 -21.60
N GLU A 306 -6.19 -3.43 -21.86
CA GLU A 306 -4.95 -4.05 -21.38
C GLU A 306 -4.82 -4.00 -19.84
N GLY A 307 -5.25 -2.90 -19.24
CA GLY A 307 -5.25 -2.70 -17.80
C GLY A 307 -6.25 -3.58 -17.06
N SER A 308 -7.46 -3.72 -17.60
CA SER A 308 -8.56 -4.46 -16.97
C SER A 308 -8.34 -5.98 -16.87
N ARG A 309 -7.45 -6.56 -17.70
CA ARG A 309 -7.06 -7.98 -17.59
C ARG A 309 -5.92 -8.26 -16.61
N ARG A 310 -5.26 -7.24 -16.05
CA ARG A 310 -4.17 -7.44 -15.09
C ARG A 310 -4.70 -8.20 -13.85
N PRO A 311 -3.93 -9.14 -13.27
CA PRO A 311 -2.49 -9.39 -13.47
C PRO A 311 -2.17 -10.36 -14.61
N TYR A 312 -3.13 -10.68 -15.48
CA TYR A 312 -2.99 -11.67 -16.53
C TYR A 312 -2.62 -11.08 -17.89
N THR A 313 -2.03 -11.91 -18.74
CA THR A 313 -2.05 -11.69 -20.20
C THR A 313 -3.25 -12.41 -20.83
N ILE A 314 -3.61 -13.60 -20.32
CA ILE A 314 -4.87 -14.31 -20.62
C ILE A 314 -5.52 -14.64 -19.29
N SER A 315 -6.67 -13.99 -19.01
CA SER A 315 -7.34 -14.03 -17.71
C SER A 315 -7.55 -15.45 -17.18
N GLY A 316 -7.03 -15.75 -16.00
CA GLY A 316 -7.17 -17.08 -15.37
C GLY A 316 -6.35 -18.20 -15.99
N HIS A 317 -5.54 -17.94 -17.03
CA HIS A 317 -4.70 -18.96 -17.67
C HIS A 317 -3.20 -18.65 -17.58
N ILE A 318 -2.77 -17.43 -17.91
CA ILE A 318 -1.35 -17.02 -17.88
C ILE A 318 -1.20 -15.61 -17.31
N TYR A 319 -0.28 -15.47 -16.36
CA TYR A 319 0.08 -14.19 -15.75
C TYR A 319 0.91 -13.32 -16.70
N ALA A 320 0.98 -12.02 -16.41
CA ALA A 320 1.78 -11.04 -17.15
C ALA A 320 3.29 -11.33 -17.15
N ASN A 321 3.75 -12.15 -16.21
CA ASN A 321 5.12 -12.63 -16.09
C ASN A 321 5.34 -13.97 -16.83
N SER A 322 4.40 -14.37 -17.68
CA SER A 322 4.41 -15.60 -18.51
C SER A 322 4.30 -16.93 -17.75
N ILE A 323 3.96 -16.91 -16.46
CA ILE A 323 3.69 -18.14 -15.70
C ILE A 323 2.24 -18.59 -15.92
N LEU A 324 2.06 -19.87 -16.24
CA LEU A 324 0.73 -20.47 -16.28
C LEU A 324 0.17 -20.56 -14.86
N VAL A 325 -1.10 -20.24 -14.69
CA VAL A 325 -1.77 -20.26 -13.37
C VAL A 325 -1.64 -21.63 -12.70
N LYS A 326 -1.76 -22.71 -13.49
CA LYS A 326 -1.59 -24.09 -13.03
C LYS A 326 -0.16 -24.46 -12.57
N ASP A 327 0.85 -23.76 -13.08
CA ASP A 327 2.26 -24.06 -12.79
C ASP A 327 2.79 -23.24 -11.61
N LEU A 328 2.05 -22.23 -11.14
CA LEU A 328 2.49 -21.31 -10.10
C LEU A 328 2.96 -22.03 -8.83
N ALA A 329 2.19 -23.02 -8.36
CA ALA A 329 2.53 -23.79 -7.16
C ALA A 329 3.82 -24.59 -7.33
N ALA A 330 3.97 -25.29 -8.45
CA ALA A 330 5.17 -26.08 -8.74
C ALA A 330 6.43 -25.22 -8.89
N VAL A 331 6.32 -24.02 -9.48
CA VAL A 331 7.43 -23.07 -9.56
C VAL A 331 7.75 -22.50 -8.17
N SER A 332 6.73 -22.21 -7.36
CA SER A 332 6.91 -21.71 -5.99
C SER A 332 7.64 -22.70 -5.09
N GLU A 333 7.37 -24.00 -5.27
CA GLU A 333 8.03 -25.06 -4.52
C GLU A 333 9.49 -25.27 -4.98
N LYS A 334 9.74 -25.27 -6.29
CA LYS A 334 11.08 -25.53 -6.85
C LYS A 334 12.00 -24.32 -6.86
N GLY A 335 11.45 -23.12 -6.87
CA GLY A 335 12.16 -21.88 -7.17
C GLY A 335 12.20 -21.55 -8.66
N VAL A 336 12.38 -20.26 -8.91
CA VAL A 336 12.41 -19.63 -10.24
C VAL A 336 13.62 -20.09 -11.03
N LEU A 337 14.80 -20.02 -10.43
CA LEU A 337 16.06 -20.33 -11.09
C LEU A 337 16.12 -21.80 -11.48
N ALA A 338 15.65 -22.69 -10.60
CA ALA A 338 15.51 -24.11 -10.91
C ALA A 338 14.58 -24.35 -12.11
N SER A 339 13.45 -23.61 -12.16
CA SER A 339 12.41 -23.75 -13.18
C SER A 339 12.74 -23.07 -14.53
N ALA A 340 13.61 -22.06 -14.54
CA ALA A 340 13.94 -21.26 -15.72
C ALA A 340 15.10 -21.87 -16.53
N LYS A 341 15.03 -21.86 -17.86
CA LYS A 341 16.06 -22.50 -18.71
C LYS A 341 17.32 -21.64 -18.92
N TRP A 342 17.17 -20.33 -19.02
CA TRP A 342 18.19 -19.41 -19.53
C TRP A 342 18.82 -18.53 -18.44
N VAL A 343 19.05 -19.08 -17.25
CA VAL A 343 19.58 -18.35 -16.08
C VAL A 343 20.57 -19.19 -15.29
N SER A 344 21.36 -18.51 -14.47
CA SER A 344 22.18 -19.14 -13.45
C SER A 344 21.30 -19.86 -12.44
N LYS A 345 21.72 -21.04 -11.99
CA LYS A 345 20.93 -21.89 -11.08
C LYS A 345 21.19 -21.59 -9.61
N ASP A 346 22.42 -21.20 -9.29
CA ASP A 346 22.88 -21.03 -7.91
C ASP A 346 22.96 -19.55 -7.51
N ILE A 347 22.65 -19.29 -6.24
CA ILE A 347 22.79 -17.97 -5.61
C ILE A 347 23.99 -18.00 -4.68
N THR A 348 24.97 -17.16 -4.96
CA THR A 348 26.16 -16.89 -4.14
C THR A 348 26.19 -15.41 -3.79
N GLU A 349 27.00 -15.04 -2.80
CA GLU A 349 27.18 -13.62 -2.46
C GLU A 349 27.73 -12.81 -3.64
N ALA A 350 28.72 -13.37 -4.37
CA ALA A 350 29.35 -12.71 -5.51
C ALA A 350 28.41 -12.51 -6.71
N ASN A 351 27.46 -13.42 -6.93
CA ASN A 351 26.56 -13.35 -8.10
C ASN A 351 25.15 -12.81 -7.78
N ARG A 352 24.83 -12.49 -6.51
CA ARG A 352 23.49 -12.08 -6.06
C ARG A 352 22.89 -10.95 -6.92
N MET A 353 23.71 -9.96 -7.27
CA MET A 353 23.30 -8.84 -8.12
C MET A 353 22.93 -9.26 -9.54
N VAL A 354 23.71 -10.19 -10.12
CA VAL A 354 23.48 -10.72 -11.47
C VAL A 354 22.21 -11.57 -11.47
N VAL A 355 22.03 -12.42 -10.46
CA VAL A 355 20.82 -13.23 -10.28
C VAL A 355 19.59 -12.33 -10.13
N GLY A 356 19.67 -11.29 -9.30
CA GLY A 356 18.57 -10.33 -9.13
C GLY A 356 18.15 -9.67 -10.46
N ARG A 357 19.13 -9.29 -11.29
CA ARG A 357 18.86 -8.77 -12.64
C ARG A 357 18.23 -9.83 -13.56
N GLN A 358 18.70 -11.08 -13.50
CA GLN A 358 18.12 -12.17 -14.29
C GLN A 358 16.63 -12.40 -13.93
N ILE A 359 16.30 -12.39 -12.64
CA ILE A 359 14.92 -12.52 -12.16
C ILE A 359 14.08 -11.33 -12.62
N TYR A 360 14.60 -10.10 -12.53
CA TYR A 360 13.94 -8.90 -13.06
C TYR A 360 13.60 -9.05 -14.54
N ASN A 361 14.55 -9.54 -15.34
CA ASN A 361 14.36 -9.72 -16.78
C ASN A 361 13.26 -10.73 -17.10
N ILE A 362 13.13 -11.81 -16.33
CA ILE A 362 12.12 -12.84 -16.58
C ILE A 362 10.71 -12.37 -16.18
N PHE A 363 10.56 -11.69 -15.05
CA PHE A 363 9.24 -11.45 -14.48
C PHE A 363 8.78 -10.01 -14.42
N CYS A 364 9.72 -9.06 -14.39
CA CYS A 364 9.40 -7.65 -14.20
C CYS A 364 9.49 -6.86 -15.51
N ALA A 365 10.47 -7.17 -16.38
CA ALA A 365 10.77 -6.40 -17.59
C ALA A 365 9.64 -6.39 -18.64
N SER A 366 8.71 -7.36 -18.60
CA SER A 366 7.52 -7.36 -19.46
C SER A 366 6.59 -6.17 -19.17
N CYS A 367 6.63 -5.67 -17.93
CA CYS A 367 5.72 -4.63 -17.44
C CYS A 367 6.44 -3.35 -17.00
N HIS A 368 7.71 -3.46 -16.57
CA HIS A 368 8.49 -2.38 -15.99
C HIS A 368 9.69 -2.03 -16.87
N SER A 369 9.87 -0.74 -17.15
CA SER A 369 11.12 -0.21 -17.71
C SER A 369 12.11 0.16 -16.61
N ILE A 370 13.38 0.31 -16.98
CA ILE A 370 14.45 0.87 -16.16
C ILE A 370 14.77 2.26 -16.74
N GLY A 371 14.33 3.33 -16.04
CA GLY A 371 14.53 4.71 -16.47
C GLY A 371 13.69 5.13 -17.69
N GLY A 372 12.69 4.33 -18.06
CA GLY A 372 11.85 4.52 -19.24
C GLY A 372 10.54 5.28 -19.00
N PRO A 373 9.75 5.49 -20.06
CA PRO A 373 8.47 6.20 -19.97
C PRO A 373 7.33 5.34 -19.38
N ILE A 374 7.42 4.00 -19.46
CA ILE A 374 6.37 3.09 -18.97
C ILE A 374 6.77 2.45 -17.64
N ARG A 375 5.98 2.71 -16.59
CA ARG A 375 6.04 2.05 -15.27
C ARG A 375 7.48 1.85 -14.77
N ASP A 376 8.27 2.91 -14.82
CA ASP A 376 9.69 2.92 -14.46
C ASP A 376 9.90 2.34 -13.05
N ILE A 377 10.59 1.20 -12.98
CA ILE A 377 10.87 0.54 -11.71
C ILE A 377 11.75 1.40 -10.82
N ARG A 378 12.59 2.28 -11.38
CA ARG A 378 13.43 3.18 -10.56
C ARG A 378 12.58 4.13 -9.74
N LYS A 379 11.57 4.74 -10.36
CA LYS A 379 10.63 5.62 -9.64
C LYS A 379 9.80 4.85 -8.61
N LEU A 380 9.31 3.67 -8.96
CA LEU A 380 8.44 2.87 -8.08
C LEU A 380 9.20 2.28 -6.87
N SER A 381 10.47 1.89 -7.05
CA SER A 381 11.29 1.32 -5.98
C SER A 381 12.03 2.37 -5.13
N ALA A 382 12.08 3.63 -5.56
CA ALA A 382 12.83 4.69 -4.88
C ALA A 382 12.39 4.94 -3.43
N LYS A 383 11.16 4.61 -3.05
CA LYS A 383 10.65 4.87 -1.69
C LYS A 383 11.07 3.84 -0.64
N TYR A 384 11.44 2.62 -1.05
CA TYR A 384 11.78 1.56 -0.11
C TYR A 384 13.19 1.77 0.46
N ALA A 385 13.34 1.73 1.77
CA ALA A 385 14.56 2.11 2.46
C ALA A 385 15.66 1.05 2.40
N SER A 386 15.30 -0.24 2.33
CA SER A 386 16.26 -1.35 2.40
C SER A 386 15.81 -2.56 1.57
N VAL A 387 16.77 -3.48 1.35
CA VAL A 387 16.52 -4.79 0.72
C VAL A 387 15.44 -5.57 1.46
N TYR A 388 15.48 -5.56 2.80
CA TYR A 388 14.50 -6.27 3.64
C TYR A 388 13.06 -5.82 3.37
N VAL A 389 12.84 -4.50 3.29
CA VAL A 389 11.51 -3.96 3.03
C VAL A 389 11.05 -4.23 1.60
N MET A 390 11.95 -4.07 0.61
CA MET A 390 11.63 -4.37 -0.79
C MET A 390 11.31 -5.86 -0.98
N GLU A 391 12.02 -6.76 -0.32
CA GLU A 391 11.74 -8.19 -0.35
C GLU A 391 10.35 -8.49 0.21
N GLY A 392 9.90 -7.77 1.24
CA GLY A 392 8.53 -7.84 1.77
C GLY A 392 7.48 -7.35 0.78
N GLU A 393 7.73 -6.22 0.10
CA GLU A 393 6.85 -5.77 -0.98
C GLU A 393 6.71 -6.84 -2.08
N ILE A 394 7.81 -7.45 -2.51
CA ILE A 394 7.80 -8.53 -3.51
C ILE A 394 7.00 -9.74 -2.99
N GLY A 395 7.21 -10.13 -1.72
CA GLY A 395 6.46 -11.21 -1.08
C GLY A 395 4.96 -10.92 -0.88
N GLY A 396 4.57 -9.64 -0.89
CA GLY A 396 3.18 -9.18 -0.82
C GLY A 396 2.45 -9.13 -2.17
N GLN A 397 3.16 -9.27 -3.29
CA GLN A 397 2.56 -9.17 -4.63
C GLN A 397 1.43 -10.19 -4.83
N GLY A 398 0.33 -9.76 -5.44
CA GLY A 398 -0.81 -10.62 -5.75
C GLY A 398 -1.67 -11.04 -4.55
N LYS A 399 -1.40 -10.53 -3.34
CA LYS A 399 -2.27 -10.69 -2.15
C LYS A 399 -3.37 -9.62 -2.16
N LEU A 400 -3.27 -8.60 -1.30
CA LEU A 400 -4.26 -7.52 -1.19
C LEU A 400 -4.31 -6.63 -2.45
N ILE A 401 -3.19 -6.51 -3.17
CA ILE A 401 -3.07 -5.69 -4.38
C ILE A 401 -2.96 -6.64 -5.58
N GLY A 402 -4.09 -6.84 -6.28
CA GLY A 402 -4.22 -7.81 -7.36
C GLY A 402 -3.72 -7.37 -8.75
N CYS A 403 -3.17 -6.15 -8.93
CA CYS A 403 -2.68 -5.73 -10.26
C CYS A 403 -1.39 -6.42 -10.70
N MET A 404 -0.64 -6.97 -9.74
CA MET A 404 0.63 -7.67 -10.00
C MET A 404 0.45 -9.16 -9.74
N PRO A 405 1.07 -10.03 -10.56
CA PRO A 405 1.03 -11.46 -10.32
C PRO A 405 1.77 -11.78 -9.02
N PRO A 406 1.40 -12.87 -8.30
CA PRO A 406 2.18 -13.36 -7.18
C PRO A 406 3.63 -13.66 -7.60
N PHE A 407 4.58 -13.34 -6.73
CA PHE A 407 5.98 -13.70 -6.97
C PHE A 407 6.18 -15.19 -6.66
N PRO A 408 6.63 -16.01 -7.63
CA PRO A 408 6.68 -17.47 -7.52
C PRO A 408 8.03 -18.01 -7.00
N GLY A 409 8.93 -17.15 -6.51
CA GLY A 409 10.29 -17.56 -6.13
C GLY A 409 10.49 -17.67 -4.64
N THR A 410 11.58 -18.35 -4.29
CA THR A 410 12.02 -18.56 -2.91
C THR A 410 12.40 -17.24 -2.25
N GLU A 411 12.56 -17.25 -0.93
CA GLU A 411 13.03 -16.08 -0.18
C GLU A 411 14.40 -15.60 -0.66
N ALA A 412 15.34 -16.52 -0.93
CA ALA A 412 16.65 -16.18 -1.46
C ALA A 412 16.57 -15.50 -2.84
N GLU A 413 15.66 -15.95 -3.70
CA GLU A 413 15.41 -15.35 -5.02
C GLU A 413 14.76 -13.96 -4.91
N ARG A 414 13.79 -13.80 -4.00
CA ARG A 414 13.19 -12.48 -3.71
C ARG A 414 14.23 -11.52 -3.15
N ASN A 415 15.09 -11.99 -2.25
CA ASN A 415 16.18 -11.21 -1.68
C ASN A 415 17.18 -10.76 -2.77
N ALA A 416 17.57 -11.66 -3.68
CA ALA A 416 18.43 -11.30 -4.80
C ALA A 416 17.79 -10.23 -5.71
N LEU A 417 16.50 -10.38 -6.05
CA LEU A 417 15.76 -9.36 -6.79
C LEU A 417 15.70 -8.03 -6.04
N ALA A 418 15.37 -8.05 -4.74
CA ALA A 418 15.33 -6.86 -3.89
C ALA A 418 16.69 -6.16 -3.81
N THR A 419 17.78 -6.92 -3.73
CA THR A 419 19.16 -6.41 -3.74
C THR A 419 19.45 -5.69 -5.05
N PHE A 420 19.09 -6.29 -6.20
CA PHE A 420 19.22 -5.64 -7.49
C PHE A 420 18.42 -4.33 -7.58
N LEU A 421 17.18 -4.31 -7.10
CA LEU A 421 16.33 -3.13 -7.14
C LEU A 421 16.83 -2.02 -6.21
N VAL A 422 17.22 -2.33 -4.98
CA VAL A 422 17.56 -1.33 -3.96
C VAL A 422 19.03 -0.92 -4.05
N GLU A 423 19.95 -1.87 -4.07
CA GLU A 423 21.39 -1.56 -4.07
C GLU A 423 21.88 -1.29 -5.49
N GLY A 424 21.42 -2.07 -6.46
CA GLY A 424 21.85 -1.97 -7.86
C GLY A 424 21.26 -0.78 -8.61
N LEU A 425 19.93 -0.62 -8.56
CA LEU A 425 19.26 0.45 -9.30
C LEU A 425 19.16 1.77 -8.52
N GLN A 426 18.95 1.73 -7.20
CA GLN A 426 18.86 2.95 -6.38
C GLN A 426 20.20 3.38 -5.77
N GLY A 427 21.22 2.51 -5.75
CA GLY A 427 22.49 2.80 -5.09
C GLY A 427 22.40 2.93 -3.58
N LYS A 428 21.31 2.43 -2.96
CA LYS A 428 21.12 2.52 -1.50
C LYS A 428 21.96 1.46 -0.81
N LYS A 429 22.68 1.86 0.23
CA LYS A 429 23.40 0.96 1.13
C LYS A 429 22.64 0.83 2.45
N GLN A 430 22.91 -0.23 3.20
CA GLN A 430 22.36 -0.36 4.56
C GLN A 430 22.74 0.86 5.41
N PRO A 431 21.79 1.41 6.21
CA PRO A 431 22.09 2.50 7.11
C PRO A 431 23.15 2.08 8.13
N ALA A 432 24.17 2.92 8.34
CA ALA A 432 25.12 2.72 9.43
C ALA A 432 24.44 2.90 10.80
N ALA A 433 24.93 2.19 11.82
CA ALA A 433 24.59 2.46 13.22
C ALA A 433 24.91 3.94 13.55
N ARG A 434 23.96 4.64 14.19
CA ARG A 434 24.05 6.09 14.40
C ARG A 434 24.57 6.45 15.79
N ALA A 435 25.36 7.52 15.83
CA ALA A 435 25.84 8.12 17.07
C ALA A 435 24.66 8.65 17.89
N GLN A 436 24.58 8.23 19.15
CA GLN A 436 23.57 8.67 20.11
C GLN A 436 24.10 9.84 20.92
N LEU A 437 23.19 10.67 21.44
CA LEU A 437 23.54 11.61 22.50
C LEU A 437 23.91 10.81 23.75
N ILE A 438 25.15 10.92 24.22
CA ILE A 438 25.50 10.39 25.53
C ILE A 438 25.02 11.40 26.56
N THR A 439 24.10 11.00 27.43
CA THR A 439 23.64 11.85 28.54
C THR A 439 24.46 11.58 29.80
N PRO A 440 24.90 12.62 30.54
CA PRO A 440 25.60 12.41 31.80
C PRO A 440 24.65 11.77 32.85
N PRO A 441 25.17 10.95 33.77
CA PRO A 441 24.40 10.43 34.89
C PRO A 441 23.83 11.58 35.73
N LEU A 442 22.58 11.44 36.17
CA LEU A 442 21.98 12.40 37.10
C LEU A 442 22.51 12.16 38.53
N PRO A 443 22.68 13.23 39.35
CA PRO A 443 23.20 13.08 40.70
C PRO A 443 22.26 12.25 41.58
N PRO A 444 22.78 11.40 42.49
CA PRO A 444 21.93 10.58 43.35
C PRO A 444 21.01 11.45 44.20
N LEU A 445 19.79 10.96 44.46
CA LEU A 445 18.87 11.57 45.41
C LEU A 445 19.12 10.97 46.81
N PRO A 446 18.94 11.77 47.88
CA PRO A 446 19.24 11.32 49.23
C PRO A 446 18.27 10.21 49.68
N PHE A 447 18.81 9.20 50.35
CA PHE A 447 18.07 8.19 51.10
C PHE A 447 19.00 7.62 52.18
N GLU A 448 18.59 7.72 53.44
CA GLU A 448 19.35 7.20 54.58
C GLU A 448 18.56 6.04 55.20
N PRO A 449 18.99 4.78 55.00
CA PRO A 449 18.23 3.60 55.40
C PRO A 449 17.85 3.57 56.89
N ASP A 450 18.64 4.19 57.76
CA ASP A 450 18.42 4.15 59.21
C ASP A 450 17.51 5.27 59.72
N SER A 451 17.38 6.39 58.99
CA SER A 451 16.66 7.58 59.47
C SER A 451 15.53 8.07 58.57
N SER A 452 15.50 7.70 57.29
CA SER A 452 14.41 8.11 56.39
C SER A 452 13.10 7.44 56.79
N GLU A 453 12.04 8.19 57.08
CA GLU A 453 10.73 7.62 57.47
C GLU A 453 9.87 7.20 56.26
N TYR A 454 10.17 7.71 55.08
CA TYR A 454 9.37 7.53 53.87
C TYR A 454 10.23 7.04 52.70
N ILE A 455 9.61 6.28 51.81
CA ILE A 455 10.11 6.02 50.47
C ILE A 455 9.08 6.49 49.44
N LEU A 456 9.56 7.01 48.32
CA LEU A 456 8.73 7.43 47.20
C LEU A 456 9.18 6.68 45.96
N LEU A 457 8.27 5.94 45.34
CA LEU A 457 8.53 5.19 44.12
C LEU A 457 7.61 5.71 43.02
N ALA A 458 8.16 5.91 41.82
CA ALA A 458 7.44 6.47 40.69
C ALA A 458 7.76 5.72 39.40
N TRP A 459 6.78 5.64 38.49
CA TRP A 459 6.89 4.93 37.23
C TRP A 459 5.96 5.56 36.17
N ASN A 460 6.19 5.22 34.91
CA ASN A 460 5.28 5.56 33.82
C ASN A 460 4.34 4.39 33.54
N SER A 461 3.08 4.66 33.21
CA SER A 461 2.09 3.60 32.94
C SER A 461 2.46 2.70 31.74
N LEU A 462 3.31 3.20 30.83
CA LEU A 462 3.84 2.51 29.67
C LEU A 462 5.37 2.51 29.69
N GLY A 463 5.99 1.47 29.12
CA GLY A 463 7.45 1.44 28.91
C GLY A 463 7.97 2.39 27.83
N MET A 464 7.09 2.80 26.93
CA MET A 464 7.39 3.73 25.85
C MET A 464 6.08 4.31 25.32
N HIS A 465 5.95 5.63 25.34
CA HIS A 465 4.84 6.33 24.68
C HIS A 465 5.23 6.68 23.25
N CYS A 466 4.55 6.11 22.25
CA CYS A 466 4.76 6.54 20.87
C CYS A 466 3.86 7.74 20.57
N MET A 467 4.38 8.75 19.89
CA MET A 467 3.62 9.94 19.48
C MET A 467 3.84 10.27 18.01
N THR A 468 2.88 11.00 17.44
CA THR A 468 3.03 11.60 16.10
C THR A 468 3.62 13.00 16.24
N ASP A 469 4.60 13.33 15.41
CA ASP A 469 5.19 14.68 15.31
C ASP A 469 5.05 15.28 13.90
N ALA A 470 4.02 14.82 13.18
CA ALA A 470 3.63 15.25 11.84
C ALA A 470 2.15 15.70 11.79
N ASP A 471 1.67 16.31 12.89
CA ASP A 471 0.26 16.68 13.12
C ASP A 471 -0.33 17.61 12.06
N SER A 472 0.52 18.29 11.27
CA SER A 472 0.08 19.08 10.12
C SER A 472 -0.59 18.25 9.01
N TYR A 473 -0.44 16.93 9.02
CA TYR A 473 -1.09 16.03 8.07
C TYR A 473 -1.98 14.99 8.74
N PHE A 474 -1.53 14.40 9.85
CA PHE A 474 -2.26 13.35 10.56
C PHE A 474 -1.76 13.20 11.99
N SER A 475 -2.56 12.54 12.83
CA SER A 475 -2.15 12.16 14.19
C SER A 475 -2.66 10.75 14.54
N ILE A 476 -1.78 9.93 15.11
CA ILE A 476 -2.13 8.62 15.70
C ILE A 476 -2.20 8.75 17.22
N LEU A 477 -1.18 9.28 17.86
CA LEU A 477 -1.16 9.48 19.31
C LEU A 477 -0.58 10.87 19.63
N PRO A 478 -1.22 11.62 20.55
CA PRO A 478 -0.70 12.91 20.99
C PRO A 478 0.48 12.71 21.95
N PRO A 479 1.28 13.75 22.24
CA PRO A 479 2.09 13.76 23.46
C PRO A 479 1.19 13.49 24.69
N GLY A 480 1.58 12.58 25.59
CA GLY A 480 0.73 12.27 26.74
C GLY A 480 1.15 11.08 27.59
N ASN A 481 2.28 11.18 28.28
CA ASN A 481 2.69 10.19 29.29
C ASN A 481 1.79 10.24 30.54
N THR A 482 1.66 9.12 31.23
CA THR A 482 0.94 9.05 32.52
C THR A 482 1.92 8.66 33.61
N LEU A 483 2.26 9.62 34.46
CA LEU A 483 3.16 9.47 35.59
C LEU A 483 2.36 8.95 36.79
N GLN A 484 2.92 7.98 37.50
CA GLN A 484 2.33 7.41 38.71
C GLN A 484 3.36 7.34 39.83
N ALA A 485 2.92 7.51 41.07
CA ALA A 485 3.78 7.41 42.24
C ALA A 485 3.04 6.89 43.48
N GLN A 486 3.76 6.16 44.33
CA GLN A 486 3.30 5.75 45.66
C GLN A 486 4.30 6.24 46.72
N LEU A 487 3.77 6.98 47.70
CA LEU A 487 4.50 7.33 48.92
C LEU A 487 4.20 6.26 49.97
N ILE A 488 5.25 5.65 50.51
CA ILE A 488 5.14 4.58 51.51
C ILE A 488 5.82 5.07 52.78
N LYS A 489 5.07 5.09 53.89
CA LYS A 489 5.62 5.30 55.22
C LYS A 489 6.19 3.98 55.73
N ARG A 490 7.47 4.00 56.08
CA ARG A 490 8.19 2.83 56.60
C ARG A 490 7.71 2.50 58.00
N GLY A 491 7.80 1.23 58.37
CA GLY A 491 7.42 0.72 59.68
C GLY A 491 7.48 -0.81 59.71
N PRO A 492 7.15 -1.47 60.84
CA PRO A 492 7.09 -2.93 60.89
C PRO A 492 6.10 -3.48 59.85
N ILE A 493 4.97 -2.79 59.72
CA ILE A 493 3.98 -2.94 58.67
C ILE A 493 3.89 -1.58 57.93
N PRO A 494 4.51 -1.44 56.75
CA PRO A 494 4.49 -0.21 55.97
C PRO A 494 3.07 0.17 55.53
N SER A 495 2.83 1.47 55.29
CA SER A 495 1.54 1.97 54.82
C SER A 495 1.70 2.92 53.63
N VAL A 496 0.82 2.77 52.64
CA VAL A 496 0.75 3.69 51.50
C VAL A 496 0.00 4.94 51.94
N ILE A 497 0.61 6.10 51.74
CA ILE A 497 0.07 7.40 52.18
C ILE A 497 -0.53 8.12 50.97
N THR A 498 -1.83 8.41 51.03
CA THR A 498 -2.57 9.17 50.01
C THR A 498 -3.15 10.48 50.53
N ASP A 499 -3.24 10.63 51.85
CA ASP A 499 -3.83 11.78 52.53
C ASP A 499 -2.78 12.62 53.25
N GLY A 500 -3.07 13.90 53.46
CA GLY A 500 -2.20 14.81 54.21
C GLY A 500 -0.89 15.18 53.49
N VAL A 501 -0.69 14.73 52.24
CA VAL A 501 0.52 14.98 51.46
C VAL A 501 0.20 15.60 50.10
N ILE A 502 1.18 16.30 49.53
CA ILE A 502 1.16 16.81 48.15
C ILE A 502 2.34 16.18 47.42
N LEU A 503 2.08 15.49 46.32
CA LEU A 503 3.12 15.06 45.40
C LEU A 503 3.20 16.03 44.23
N SER A 504 4.40 16.50 43.94
CA SER A 504 4.69 17.37 42.79
C SER A 504 5.70 16.71 41.88
N TYR A 505 5.63 17.03 40.59
CA TYR A 505 6.54 16.54 39.57
C TYR A 505 7.15 17.69 38.79
N ARG A 506 8.35 17.47 38.26
CA ARG A 506 9.05 18.39 37.36
C ARG A 506 9.94 17.62 36.39
N VAL A 507 9.85 17.93 35.10
CA VAL A 507 10.75 17.40 34.08
C VAL A 507 12.19 17.88 34.29
N GLU A 508 13.16 17.10 33.83
CA GLU A 508 14.56 17.53 33.80
C GLU A 508 14.80 18.77 32.92
N PRO A 509 15.85 19.56 33.20
CA PRO A 509 16.19 20.73 32.40
C PRO A 509 16.39 20.41 30.91
N GLY A 510 15.84 21.27 30.06
CA GLY A 510 15.90 21.18 28.59
C GLY A 510 14.69 20.51 27.93
N PHE A 511 13.68 20.09 28.70
CA PHE A 511 12.44 19.47 28.18
C PHE A 511 11.17 20.22 28.55
N GLU A 512 11.29 21.41 29.14
CA GLU A 512 10.17 22.19 29.68
C GLU A 512 9.25 22.79 28.59
N LYS A 513 9.74 22.90 27.35
CA LYS A 513 9.07 23.60 26.24
C LYS A 513 8.83 22.71 25.02
N PRO A 514 8.03 21.63 25.13
CA PRO A 514 7.75 20.76 23.99
C PRO A 514 7.05 21.44 22.81
N ALA A 515 6.27 22.51 23.04
CA ALA A 515 5.59 23.26 21.97
C ALA A 515 6.56 23.96 21.00
N ASP A 516 7.77 24.28 21.46
CA ASP A 516 8.83 24.82 20.59
C ASP A 516 9.42 23.74 19.66
N LYS A 517 9.11 22.46 19.90
CA LYS A 517 9.72 21.32 19.22
C LYS A 517 8.78 20.63 18.23
N VAL A 518 7.46 20.71 18.41
CA VAL A 518 6.47 20.01 17.56
C VAL A 518 5.22 20.84 17.35
N ASP A 519 4.54 20.61 16.21
CA ASP A 519 3.36 21.39 15.80
C ASP A 519 2.03 20.95 16.46
N PHE A 520 2.04 20.01 17.42
CA PHE A 520 0.83 19.40 17.98
C PHE A 520 -0.22 20.43 18.44
N TRP A 521 0.18 21.41 19.25
CA TRP A 521 -0.71 22.44 19.81
C TRP A 521 -1.38 23.30 18.72
N LYS A 522 -0.68 23.58 17.62
CA LYS A 522 -1.20 24.34 16.48
C LYS A 522 -2.36 23.62 15.79
N TYR A 523 -2.33 22.29 15.73
CA TYR A 523 -3.34 21.48 15.04
C TYR A 523 -4.36 20.83 15.99
N LEU A 524 -4.21 21.01 17.30
CA LEU A 524 -5.12 20.53 18.33
C LEU A 524 -6.60 20.87 18.06
N PRO A 525 -6.97 22.09 17.62
CA PRO A 525 -8.36 22.41 17.35
C PRO A 525 -8.95 21.58 16.21
N SER A 526 -8.16 21.31 15.18
CA SER A 526 -8.60 20.50 14.03
C SER A 526 -8.64 19.01 14.35
N LEU A 527 -7.71 18.52 15.17
CA LEU A 527 -7.55 17.09 15.45
C LEU A 527 -8.46 16.62 16.60
N TYR A 528 -8.60 17.43 17.65
CA TYR A 528 -9.28 17.06 18.90
C TYR A 528 -10.46 17.97 19.25
N GLY A 529 -10.75 18.99 18.44
CA GLY A 529 -11.88 19.90 18.69
C GLY A 529 -11.70 20.79 19.92
N THR A 530 -10.47 20.94 20.41
CA THR A 530 -10.14 21.71 21.61
C THR A 530 -8.86 22.52 21.41
N SER A 531 -8.69 23.58 22.21
CA SER A 531 -7.46 24.37 22.27
C SER A 531 -6.90 24.30 23.68
N LYS A 532 -5.56 24.24 23.80
CA LYS A 532 -4.83 24.27 25.07
C LYS A 532 -3.70 25.29 24.95
N PRO A 533 -3.29 25.94 26.05
CA PRO A 533 -2.05 26.71 26.07
C PRO A 533 -0.85 25.84 25.68
N ASP A 534 0.18 26.47 25.13
CA ASP A 534 1.43 25.78 24.80
C ASP A 534 1.99 25.05 26.02
N ASN A 535 2.53 23.85 25.78
CA ASN A 535 3.12 22.96 26.79
C ASN A 535 2.13 22.38 27.81
N ILE A 536 0.82 22.61 27.65
CA ILE A 536 -0.24 21.99 28.45
C ILE A 536 -0.86 20.81 27.69
N GLY A 537 -0.95 19.67 28.36
CA GLY A 537 -1.49 18.43 27.83
C GLY A 537 -3.01 18.40 27.74
N LEU A 538 -3.55 17.32 27.17
CA LEU A 538 -5.00 17.17 26.96
C LEU A 538 -5.81 17.06 28.27
N SER A 539 -5.18 16.72 29.39
CA SER A 539 -5.79 16.69 30.74
C SER A 539 -5.34 17.84 31.64
N ASP A 540 -4.89 18.95 31.04
CA ASP A 540 -4.48 20.18 31.74
C ASP A 540 -3.21 20.07 32.61
N ASN A 541 -2.50 18.94 32.50
CA ASN A 541 -1.17 18.77 33.08
C ASN A 541 -0.06 19.37 32.19
N GLY A 542 0.88 20.09 32.80
CA GLY A 542 2.09 20.61 32.16
C GLY A 542 3.32 19.71 32.40
N LEU A 543 4.53 20.25 32.23
CA LEU A 543 5.79 19.53 32.48
C LEU A 543 6.28 19.64 33.93
N ALA A 544 5.54 20.41 34.74
CA ALA A 544 5.64 20.47 36.17
C ALA A 544 4.25 20.74 36.75
N GLY A 545 3.98 20.22 37.94
CA GLY A 545 2.68 20.39 38.58
C GLY A 545 2.49 19.47 39.79
N ASN A 546 1.27 19.43 40.30
CA ASN A 546 0.89 18.52 41.37
C ASN A 546 0.22 17.28 40.76
N MET A 547 0.47 16.12 41.37
CA MET A 547 -0.20 14.87 41.04
C MET A 547 -1.52 14.77 41.81
N THR A 548 -2.51 14.11 41.20
CA THR A 548 -3.84 13.92 41.81
C THR A 548 -3.89 12.57 42.52
N PRO A 549 -4.35 12.50 43.79
CA PRO A 549 -4.55 11.22 44.46
C PRO A 549 -5.67 10.42 43.79
N HIS A 550 -5.42 9.14 43.53
CA HIS A 550 -6.36 8.19 42.94
C HIS A 550 -6.63 7.07 43.95
N ALA A 551 -7.77 7.18 44.64
CA ALA A 551 -8.10 6.34 45.79
C ALA A 551 -8.15 4.84 45.46
N GLU A 552 -8.75 4.48 44.31
CA GLU A 552 -8.89 3.07 43.90
C GLU A 552 -7.54 2.38 43.66
N SER A 553 -6.55 3.12 43.17
CA SER A 553 -5.21 2.57 42.88
C SER A 553 -4.20 2.90 43.99
N LYS A 554 -4.62 3.53 45.09
CA LYS A 554 -3.74 3.99 46.19
C LYS A 554 -2.45 4.65 45.67
N ALA A 555 -2.56 5.50 44.68
CA ALA A 555 -1.43 6.13 44.00
C ALA A 555 -1.74 7.58 43.63
N PHE A 556 -0.71 8.36 43.38
CA PHE A 556 -0.84 9.69 42.78
C PHE A 556 -0.60 9.59 41.28
N VAL A 557 -1.39 10.32 40.51
CA VAL A 557 -1.39 10.26 39.04
C VAL A 557 -1.32 11.66 38.45
N ALA A 558 -0.45 11.83 37.45
CA ALA A 558 -0.50 12.93 36.50
C ALA A 558 -0.63 12.32 35.09
N ASP A 559 -1.82 12.37 34.52
CA ASP A 559 -2.11 11.79 33.21
C ASP A 559 -1.80 12.77 32.07
N LYS A 560 -1.57 12.22 30.87
CA LYS A 560 -1.38 12.95 29.60
C LYS A 560 -0.40 14.14 29.68
N VAL A 561 0.67 14.00 30.46
CA VAL A 561 1.80 14.95 30.52
C VAL A 561 2.46 15.01 29.13
N PRO A 562 2.57 16.19 28.49
CA PRO A 562 2.90 16.29 27.07
C PRO A 562 4.42 16.26 26.80
N VAL A 563 5.07 15.16 27.16
CA VAL A 563 6.52 14.96 26.97
C VAL A 563 6.85 14.72 25.49
N VAL A 564 7.96 15.29 25.01
CA VAL A 564 8.51 15.04 23.66
C VAL A 564 10.01 14.70 23.73
N PRO A 565 10.57 13.92 22.78
CA PRO A 565 11.94 13.39 22.88
C PRO A 565 13.03 14.37 22.39
N TYR A 566 12.75 15.67 22.37
CA TYR A 566 13.59 16.68 21.72
C TYR A 566 14.09 17.71 22.74
N PRO A 567 15.31 17.55 23.29
CA PRO A 567 15.84 18.49 24.27
C PRO A 567 16.22 19.84 23.66
N ASP A 568 16.31 20.89 24.48
CA ASP A 568 16.76 22.23 24.09
C ASP A 568 18.19 22.25 23.56
N ALA A 569 19.05 21.36 24.04
CA ALA A 569 20.40 21.16 23.53
C ALA A 569 20.44 20.60 22.08
N GLY A 570 19.29 20.20 21.54
CA GLY A 570 19.15 19.59 20.22
C GLY A 570 19.38 18.08 20.22
N GLY A 571 19.11 17.46 19.07
CA GLY A 571 19.17 16.01 18.89
C GLY A 571 17.92 15.28 19.38
N TYR A 572 18.08 14.02 19.77
CA TYR A 572 16.97 13.11 20.11
C TYR A 572 17.33 12.32 21.36
N MET A 573 16.45 12.36 22.37
CA MET A 573 16.59 11.67 23.64
C MET A 573 15.21 11.13 24.08
N PRO A 574 14.91 9.84 23.83
CA PRO A 574 13.58 9.27 24.02
C PRO A 574 13.27 8.85 25.47
N TYR A 575 14.18 9.10 26.40
CA TYR A 575 14.01 8.73 27.80
C TYR A 575 14.01 9.92 28.78
N PRO A 576 13.24 11.02 28.59
CA PRO A 576 13.25 12.15 29.52
C PRO A 576 12.88 11.72 30.95
N SER A 577 13.52 12.34 31.93
CA SER A 577 13.33 12.04 33.35
C SER A 577 12.50 13.11 34.07
N PHE A 578 11.83 12.69 35.14
CA PHE A 578 11.04 13.54 36.02
C PHE A 578 11.50 13.33 37.45
N THR A 579 11.62 14.43 38.19
CA THR A 579 11.79 14.40 39.65
C THR A 579 10.41 14.52 40.30
N ILE A 580 10.12 13.63 41.24
CA ILE A 580 8.89 13.63 42.03
C ILE A 580 9.26 13.95 43.48
N GLU A 581 8.55 14.88 44.10
CA GLU A 581 8.71 15.25 45.50
C GLU A 581 7.40 15.06 46.25
N ALA A 582 7.46 14.39 47.40
CA ALA A 582 6.36 14.30 48.35
C ALA A 582 6.60 15.27 49.50
N ARG A 583 5.62 16.14 49.77
CA ARG A 583 5.66 17.11 50.86
C ARG A 583 4.46 16.96 51.77
N ASP A 584 4.67 17.21 53.06
CA ASP A 584 3.59 17.31 54.02
C ASP A 584 2.71 18.54 53.74
N LYS A 585 1.38 18.36 53.73
CA LYS A 585 0.43 19.42 53.34
C LYS A 585 0.34 20.56 54.36
N GLY A 586 0.63 20.30 55.63
CA GLY A 586 0.53 21.29 56.70
C GLY A 586 1.80 22.13 56.85
N THR A 587 2.96 21.47 56.81
CA THR A 587 4.28 22.07 57.08
C THR A 587 5.08 22.40 55.81
N ASN A 588 4.68 21.86 54.65
CA ASN A 588 5.43 21.93 53.39
C ASN A 588 6.84 21.28 53.46
N GLY A 589 7.13 20.51 54.51
CA GLY A 589 8.37 19.77 54.68
C GLY A 589 8.51 18.66 53.63
N LEU A 590 9.71 18.49 53.07
CA LEU A 590 10.02 17.40 52.15
C LEU A 590 10.06 16.07 52.91
N LEU A 591 9.22 15.11 52.52
CA LEU A 591 9.15 13.78 53.12
C LEU A 591 10.06 12.80 52.38
N ALA A 592 9.99 12.80 51.04
CA ALA A 592 10.80 11.96 50.17
C ALA A 592 10.84 12.55 48.75
N SER A 593 11.88 12.19 47.99
CA SER A 593 12.00 12.52 46.57
C SER A 593 12.52 11.33 45.78
N THR A 594 12.14 11.21 44.51
CA THR A 594 12.66 10.18 43.62
C THR A 594 12.69 10.66 42.16
N ARG A 595 13.24 9.85 41.26
CA ARG A 595 13.16 10.08 39.82
C ARG A 595 12.54 8.90 39.09
N MET A 596 11.93 9.20 37.96
CA MET A 596 11.42 8.23 37.00
C MET A 596 11.70 8.69 35.58
N ILE A 597 11.58 7.77 34.62
CA ILE A 597 11.59 8.11 33.19
C ILE A 597 10.15 8.21 32.68
N ALA A 598 9.88 9.22 31.85
CA ALA A 598 8.67 9.35 31.03
C ALA A 598 9.03 9.11 29.54
N PRO A 599 9.23 7.84 29.14
CA PRO A 599 9.79 7.50 27.84
C PRO A 599 8.83 7.87 26.71
N VAL A 600 9.34 8.53 25.68
CA VAL A 600 8.56 8.97 24.52
C VAL A 600 9.35 8.83 23.23
N SER A 601 8.70 8.39 22.16
CA SER A 601 9.35 8.18 20.86
C SER A 601 8.51 8.66 19.69
N THR A 602 9.20 9.24 18.71
CA THR A 602 8.70 9.60 17.38
C THR A 602 9.31 8.72 16.29
N GLU A 603 9.98 7.63 16.68
CA GLU A 603 10.62 6.67 15.78
C GLU A 603 9.60 5.65 15.25
N MET A 604 8.55 6.17 14.59
CA MET A 604 7.55 5.38 13.88
C MET A 604 8.00 5.19 12.43
N GLY A 605 8.47 3.99 12.08
CA GLY A 605 9.22 3.71 10.85
C GLY A 605 8.42 3.67 9.55
N CYS A 606 7.38 4.49 9.39
CA CYS A 606 6.59 4.58 8.16
C CYS A 606 7.45 4.89 6.92
N ASN A 607 8.54 5.65 7.10
CA ASN A 607 9.52 5.99 6.08
C ASN A 607 10.22 4.77 5.44
N ASN A 608 10.24 3.62 6.11
CA ASN A 608 10.86 2.40 5.59
C ASN A 608 10.21 1.93 4.27
N CYS A 609 8.90 2.09 4.14
CA CYS A 609 8.11 1.71 2.95
C CYS A 609 7.63 2.93 2.15
N HIS A 610 7.40 4.07 2.83
CA HIS A 610 6.77 5.26 2.26
C HIS A 610 7.76 6.36 1.87
N GLY A 611 9.07 6.16 2.09
CA GLY A 611 10.14 7.05 1.64
C GLY A 611 10.43 8.24 2.55
N GLY A 612 11.24 9.17 2.07
CA GLY A 612 11.49 10.49 2.69
C GLY A 612 12.41 10.57 3.90
N GLY A 613 12.76 9.43 4.52
CA GLY A 613 13.64 9.41 5.70
C GLY A 613 13.00 10.10 6.93
N TRP A 614 13.82 10.27 7.96
CA TRP A 614 13.43 10.91 9.23
C TRP A 614 13.48 12.44 9.13
N SER A 615 12.53 13.14 9.74
CA SER A 615 12.46 14.62 9.72
C SER A 615 13.53 15.27 10.60
N LYS A 616 13.95 14.59 11.68
CA LYS A 616 14.90 15.11 12.66
C LYS A 616 16.13 14.21 12.78
N GLY A 617 16.68 13.83 11.64
CA GLY A 617 17.90 13.02 11.54
C GLY A 617 17.65 11.55 11.81
N VAL A 618 17.35 11.19 13.07
CA VAL A 618 17.23 9.80 13.55
C VAL A 618 15.82 9.36 13.94
N ALA A 619 14.91 10.32 14.11
CA ALA A 619 13.51 10.08 14.41
C ALA A 619 12.63 11.18 13.78
N GLY A 620 11.31 11.06 13.98
CA GLY A 620 10.32 12.02 13.51
C GLY A 620 9.84 11.77 12.09
N ILE A 621 8.52 11.79 11.91
CA ILE A 621 7.91 11.44 10.63
C ILE A 621 8.01 12.64 9.69
N SER A 622 8.67 12.48 8.54
CA SER A 622 8.78 13.56 7.55
C SER A 622 7.51 13.71 6.70
N PRO A 623 7.28 14.87 6.06
CA PRO A 623 6.08 15.07 5.23
C PRO A 623 5.98 14.13 4.02
N VAL A 624 7.10 13.62 3.51
CA VAL A 624 7.14 12.75 2.32
C VAL A 624 6.43 11.40 2.56
N PRO A 625 6.82 10.58 3.56
CA PRO A 625 6.12 9.33 3.86
C PRO A 625 4.66 9.57 4.21
N THR A 626 4.35 10.67 4.91
CA THR A 626 2.97 11.05 5.23
C THR A 626 2.11 11.27 3.99
N LYS A 627 2.64 12.01 3.00
CA LYS A 627 1.94 12.23 1.74
C LYS A 627 1.76 10.91 0.97
N ASP A 628 2.78 10.04 0.94
CA ASP A 628 2.69 8.75 0.24
C ASP A 628 1.62 7.86 0.88
N PHE A 629 1.67 7.60 2.19
CA PHE A 629 0.68 6.69 2.79
C PHE A 629 -0.74 7.26 2.80
N LEU A 630 -0.93 8.59 2.96
CA LEU A 630 -2.26 9.19 2.83
C LEU A 630 -2.79 9.06 1.39
N SER A 631 -1.92 9.19 0.38
CA SER A 631 -2.31 8.96 -1.01
C SER A 631 -2.70 7.50 -1.27
N VAL A 632 -1.97 6.55 -0.66
CA VAL A 632 -2.28 5.11 -0.72
C VAL A 632 -3.60 4.83 -0.02
N HIS A 633 -3.84 5.44 1.15
CA HIS A 633 -5.09 5.32 1.88
C HIS A 633 -6.26 5.88 1.06
N ASP A 634 -6.13 7.08 0.50
CA ASP A 634 -7.14 7.71 -0.36
C ASP A 634 -7.47 6.83 -1.57
N ARG A 635 -6.44 6.25 -2.22
CA ARG A 635 -6.61 5.34 -3.36
C ARG A 635 -7.42 4.10 -3.01
N PHE A 636 -7.13 3.43 -1.89
CA PHE A 636 -7.76 2.16 -1.56
C PHE A 636 -9.08 2.28 -0.79
N ASN A 637 -9.26 3.38 -0.06
CA ASN A 637 -10.45 3.59 0.78
C ASN A 637 -11.39 4.67 0.23
N LYS A 638 -11.07 5.24 -0.94
CA LYS A 638 -11.85 6.31 -1.60
C LYS A 638 -12.07 7.53 -0.70
N THR A 639 -11.01 7.92 0.01
CA THR A 639 -10.99 9.10 0.89
C THR A 639 -10.28 10.29 0.23
N THR A 640 -10.31 11.45 0.88
CA THR A 640 -9.64 12.70 0.43
C THR A 640 -8.76 13.30 1.53
N LEU A 641 -8.16 12.44 2.36
CA LEU A 641 -7.41 12.83 3.56
C LEU A 641 -6.17 13.65 3.20
N LEU A 642 -5.44 13.27 2.14
CA LEU A 642 -4.27 14.02 1.69
C LEU A 642 -4.65 15.43 1.22
N ALA A 643 -5.75 15.54 0.47
CA ALA A 643 -6.24 16.84 0.01
C ALA A 643 -6.68 17.72 1.19
N SER A 644 -7.36 17.12 2.18
CA SER A 644 -7.82 17.83 3.39
C SER A 644 -6.64 18.31 4.24
N ALA A 645 -5.63 17.46 4.46
CA ALA A 645 -4.40 17.80 5.16
C ALA A 645 -3.67 18.98 4.51
N LYS A 646 -3.56 19.00 3.18
CA LYS A 646 -2.95 20.11 2.43
C LYS A 646 -3.69 21.44 2.59
N LEU A 647 -4.97 21.39 2.94
CA LEU A 647 -5.80 22.56 3.26
C LEU A 647 -5.75 22.94 4.75
N GLY A 648 -4.81 22.39 5.52
CA GLY A 648 -4.65 22.63 6.95
C GLY A 648 -5.67 21.91 7.83
N LYS A 649 -6.35 20.90 7.29
CA LYS A 649 -7.31 20.05 8.02
C LYS A 649 -6.77 18.62 8.13
N PRO A 650 -5.77 18.38 9.00
CA PRO A 650 -5.20 17.07 9.20
C PRO A 650 -6.23 16.07 9.77
N VAL A 651 -5.92 14.79 9.65
CA VAL A 651 -6.81 13.72 10.11
C VAL A 651 -6.32 13.09 11.42
N LEU A 652 -7.19 13.05 12.43
CA LEU A 652 -7.02 12.14 13.56
C LEU A 652 -7.49 10.75 13.15
N CYS A 653 -6.62 9.74 13.12
CA CYS A 653 -6.98 8.41 12.64
C CYS A 653 -8.20 7.82 13.39
N GLN A 654 -8.28 8.13 14.68
CA GLN A 654 -9.34 7.70 15.58
C GLN A 654 -10.71 8.36 15.33
N SER A 655 -10.76 9.43 14.53
CA SER A 655 -12.04 10.01 14.08
C SER A 655 -12.81 9.04 13.16
N CYS A 656 -12.12 8.05 12.58
CA CYS A 656 -12.71 7.00 11.76
C CYS A 656 -12.53 5.61 12.37
N HIS A 657 -11.40 5.32 12.99
CA HIS A 657 -11.08 4.00 13.53
C HIS A 657 -11.27 3.95 15.05
N ALA A 658 -11.92 2.92 15.57
CA ALA A 658 -12.05 2.75 17.02
C ALA A 658 -10.66 2.52 17.65
N ASP A 659 -10.42 3.07 18.84
CA ASP A 659 -9.16 2.89 19.56
C ASP A 659 -9.35 3.07 21.08
N PRO A 660 -9.24 1.98 21.87
CA PRO A 660 -9.33 2.06 23.32
C PRO A 660 -8.29 2.98 23.98
N ALA A 661 -7.11 3.19 23.39
CA ALA A 661 -6.08 4.05 23.97
C ALA A 661 -6.53 5.50 24.15
N LEU A 662 -7.37 6.01 23.23
CA LEU A 662 -7.94 7.36 23.30
C LEU A 662 -9.42 7.35 23.70
N ASN A 663 -9.96 6.19 24.11
CA ASN A 663 -11.38 5.97 24.32
C ASN A 663 -12.23 6.43 23.10
N ALA A 664 -11.71 6.19 21.90
CA ALA A 664 -12.32 6.65 20.66
C ALA A 664 -13.27 5.57 20.10
N PRO A 665 -14.57 5.86 19.91
CA PRO A 665 -15.53 4.88 19.42
C PRO A 665 -15.34 4.56 17.92
N GLY A 666 -14.78 5.49 17.15
CA GLY A 666 -14.63 5.36 15.70
C GLY A 666 -15.96 5.18 14.95
N LYS A 667 -15.88 4.75 13.68
CA LYS A 667 -17.04 4.42 12.85
C LYS A 667 -17.34 2.91 12.96
N PRO A 668 -18.58 2.50 13.27
CA PRO A 668 -18.91 1.10 13.58
C PRO A 668 -18.54 0.06 12.50
N LYS A 669 -18.61 0.44 11.22
CA LYS A 669 -18.31 -0.47 10.09
C LYS A 669 -16.82 -0.60 9.78
N LEU A 670 -15.98 0.27 10.34
CA LEU A 670 -14.54 0.26 10.11
C LEU A 670 -13.82 -0.56 11.18
N LEU A 671 -12.70 -1.14 10.80
CA LEU A 671 -11.83 -1.86 11.72
C LEU A 671 -11.30 -0.91 12.79
N ASN A 672 -11.05 -1.40 14.00
CA ASN A 672 -10.25 -0.66 14.98
C ASN A 672 -8.86 -0.31 14.40
N LEU A 673 -8.22 0.73 14.92
CA LEU A 673 -7.00 1.30 14.31
C LEU A 673 -5.87 0.27 14.23
N SER A 674 -5.64 -0.46 15.32
CA SER A 674 -4.59 -1.49 15.39
C SER A 674 -4.85 -2.62 14.39
N ALA A 675 -6.08 -3.12 14.31
CA ALA A 675 -6.47 -4.17 13.36
C ALA A 675 -6.33 -3.72 11.90
N ALA A 676 -6.65 -2.45 11.60
CA ALA A 676 -6.52 -1.89 10.27
C ALA A 676 -5.04 -1.81 9.82
N ILE A 677 -4.17 -1.27 10.69
CA ILE A 677 -2.73 -1.10 10.38
C ILE A 677 -2.03 -2.45 10.32
N HIS A 678 -2.14 -3.29 11.36
CA HIS A 678 -1.46 -4.57 11.40
C HIS A 678 -2.01 -5.54 10.36
N GLY A 679 -3.32 -5.59 10.18
CA GLY A 679 -3.96 -6.46 9.18
C GLY A 679 -3.54 -6.15 7.75
N TRP A 680 -3.32 -4.87 7.41
CA TRP A 680 -2.79 -4.50 6.10
C TRP A 680 -1.32 -4.90 5.94
N HIS A 681 -0.45 -4.48 6.86
CA HIS A 681 1.00 -4.67 6.71
C HIS A 681 1.44 -6.13 6.86
N ALA A 682 0.75 -6.94 7.67
CA ALA A 682 1.03 -8.36 7.82
C ALA A 682 1.03 -9.09 6.47
N ASN A 683 0.23 -8.65 5.50
CA ASN A 683 0.17 -9.26 4.17
C ASN A 683 1.47 -9.08 3.35
N PHE A 684 2.30 -8.08 3.66
CA PHE A 684 3.59 -7.84 2.98
C PHE A 684 4.76 -8.41 3.79
N LEU A 685 4.61 -8.51 5.10
CA LEU A 685 5.67 -8.87 6.03
C LEU A 685 5.50 -10.28 6.63
N THR A 686 4.79 -11.17 5.92
CA THR A 686 4.63 -12.57 6.33
C THR A 686 5.96 -13.34 6.31
N GLY A 687 6.13 -14.30 7.21
CA GLY A 687 7.28 -15.21 7.29
C GLY A 687 8.47 -14.66 8.07
N ARG A 688 8.30 -13.52 8.77
CA ARG A 688 9.39 -12.75 9.39
C ARG A 688 9.40 -12.84 10.91
N GLY A 689 10.54 -12.54 11.53
CA GLY A 689 10.69 -12.52 12.98
C GLY A 689 10.29 -11.18 13.61
N ALA A 690 10.79 -10.91 14.82
CA ALA A 690 10.52 -9.67 15.56
C ALA A 690 11.02 -8.40 14.85
N GLU A 691 11.97 -8.53 13.93
CA GLU A 691 12.48 -7.42 13.13
C GLU A 691 11.40 -6.79 12.23
N ALA A 692 10.34 -7.53 11.87
CA ALA A 692 9.18 -6.96 11.18
C ALA A 692 8.42 -5.95 12.07
N CYS A 693 8.33 -6.19 13.38
CA CYS A 693 7.74 -5.24 14.32
C CYS A 693 8.62 -3.99 14.47
N GLY A 694 9.95 -4.19 14.49
CA GLY A 694 10.96 -3.11 14.55
C GLY A 694 11.02 -2.23 13.29
N LEU A 695 10.36 -2.60 12.19
CA LEU A 695 10.19 -1.70 11.05
C LEU A 695 9.23 -0.54 11.33
N CYS A 696 8.30 -0.71 12.28
CA CYS A 696 7.27 0.29 12.57
C CYS A 696 7.41 0.86 13.98
N HIS A 697 7.86 0.05 14.93
CA HIS A 697 7.96 0.41 16.34
C HIS A 697 9.40 0.77 16.75
N PRO A 698 9.57 1.59 17.80
CA PRO A 698 10.86 2.06 18.30
C PRO A 698 11.61 0.96 19.08
N ASN A 699 11.91 -0.15 18.40
CA ASN A 699 12.67 -1.29 18.92
C ASN A 699 13.52 -1.96 17.83
N ASN A 700 13.85 -1.19 16.79
CA ASN A 700 14.80 -1.64 15.79
C ASN A 700 16.18 -1.72 16.46
N PRO A 701 16.92 -2.84 16.37
CA PRO A 701 18.26 -2.92 16.97
C PRO A 701 19.25 -1.89 16.39
N GLN A 702 19.00 -1.40 15.17
CA GLN A 702 19.74 -0.29 14.55
C GLN A 702 19.07 1.08 14.75
N GLY A 703 17.95 1.13 15.48
CA GLY A 703 17.19 2.31 15.82
C GLY A 703 17.83 3.16 16.91
N SER A 704 17.26 4.33 17.17
CA SER A 704 17.71 5.24 18.23
C SER A 704 16.95 5.06 19.54
N THR A 705 16.01 4.11 19.57
CA THR A 705 15.14 3.85 20.70
C THR A 705 15.01 2.35 20.91
N LEU A 706 15.08 1.91 22.17
CA LEU A 706 14.73 0.56 22.63
C LEU A 706 13.48 0.61 23.50
N CYS A 707 12.36 0.16 22.95
CA CYS A 707 11.09 0.02 23.67
C CYS A 707 11.17 -1.11 24.70
N LEU A 708 11.59 -2.30 24.26
CA LEU A 708 11.85 -3.47 25.09
C LEU A 708 13.31 -3.42 25.56
N ARG A 709 13.49 -3.09 26.84
CA ARG A 709 14.80 -2.79 27.43
C ARG A 709 14.98 -3.28 28.87
N GLY A 710 13.99 -3.98 29.41
CA GLY A 710 14.06 -4.62 30.72
C GLY A 710 14.72 -6.01 30.67
N ILE A 711 14.68 -6.73 31.79
CA ILE A 711 15.32 -8.05 31.94
C ILE A 711 14.86 -9.10 30.91
N HIS A 712 13.65 -8.99 30.37
CA HIS A 712 13.19 -9.89 29.30
C HIS A 712 14.02 -9.74 28.01
N ASN A 713 14.47 -8.52 27.67
CA ASN A 713 15.35 -8.30 26.53
C ASN A 713 16.70 -9.00 26.74
N ASP A 714 17.28 -8.85 27.93
CA ASP A 714 18.55 -9.49 28.30
C ASP A 714 18.46 -11.02 28.31
N ALA A 715 17.29 -11.56 28.63
CA ALA A 715 17.00 -12.99 28.55
C ALA A 715 16.79 -13.50 27.11
N GLY A 716 16.94 -12.65 26.09
CA GLY A 716 16.79 -13.01 24.68
C GLY A 716 15.34 -13.04 24.19
N LEU A 717 14.37 -12.58 24.99
CA LEU A 717 12.98 -12.49 24.55
C LEU A 717 12.78 -11.28 23.64
N THR A 718 11.84 -11.42 22.71
CA THR A 718 11.47 -10.39 21.75
C THR A 718 9.96 -10.11 21.81
N CYS A 719 9.50 -9.14 21.04
CA CYS A 719 8.07 -8.79 20.97
C CYS A 719 7.19 -10.00 20.59
N ILE A 720 7.69 -10.91 19.76
CA ILE A 720 6.89 -12.02 19.24
C ILE A 720 6.69 -13.15 20.25
N ASN A 721 7.53 -13.24 21.27
CA ASN A 721 7.35 -14.17 22.39
C ASN A 721 6.07 -13.86 23.16
N CYS A 722 5.76 -12.57 23.35
CA CYS A 722 4.57 -12.15 24.09
C CYS A 722 3.37 -11.90 23.17
N HIS A 723 3.58 -11.21 22.04
CA HIS A 723 2.50 -10.74 21.16
C HIS A 723 2.27 -11.60 19.91
N GLY A 724 3.10 -12.62 19.67
CA GLY A 724 3.09 -13.43 18.46
C GLY A 724 3.81 -12.76 17.28
N THR A 725 4.04 -13.51 16.21
CA THR A 725 4.52 -12.95 14.93
C THR A 725 3.56 -11.88 14.40
N LEU A 726 3.97 -11.07 13.42
CA LEU A 726 3.10 -10.02 12.89
C LEU A 726 1.78 -10.58 12.33
N GLU A 727 1.81 -11.76 11.72
CA GLU A 727 0.61 -12.47 11.25
C GLU A 727 -0.29 -12.89 12.42
N ASP A 728 0.29 -13.50 13.45
CA ASP A 728 -0.43 -13.94 14.64
C ASP A 728 -1.06 -12.76 15.38
N HIS A 729 -0.30 -11.68 15.55
CA HIS A 729 -0.75 -10.43 16.13
C HIS A 729 -1.92 -9.84 15.34
N ALA A 730 -1.77 -9.71 14.01
CA ALA A 730 -2.82 -9.20 13.14
C ALA A 730 -4.08 -10.10 13.19
N LEU A 731 -3.92 -11.42 13.15
CA LEU A 731 -5.02 -12.37 13.21
C LEU A 731 -5.78 -12.29 14.54
N SER A 732 -5.09 -12.18 15.69
CA SER A 732 -5.74 -12.03 17.00
C SER A 732 -6.68 -10.81 17.06
N LEU A 733 -6.31 -9.71 16.39
CA LEU A 733 -7.12 -8.50 16.27
C LEU A 733 -8.25 -8.68 15.24
N LEU A 734 -7.93 -9.21 14.06
CA LEU A 734 -8.89 -9.36 12.96
C LEU A 734 -10.00 -10.39 13.28
N VAL A 735 -9.70 -11.46 14.02
CA VAL A 735 -10.71 -12.42 14.48
C VAL A 735 -11.70 -11.74 15.42
N ALA A 736 -11.26 -10.83 16.30
CA ALA A 736 -12.16 -10.05 17.15
C ALA A 736 -13.09 -9.15 16.31
N GLU A 737 -12.52 -8.44 15.34
CA GLU A 737 -13.27 -7.55 14.45
C GLU A 737 -14.24 -8.31 13.53
N LYS A 738 -13.85 -9.50 13.06
CA LYS A 738 -14.73 -10.40 12.30
C LYS A 738 -15.92 -10.87 13.13
N LYS A 739 -15.69 -11.28 14.39
CA LYS A 739 -16.78 -11.62 15.33
C LYS A 739 -17.70 -10.43 15.60
N ALA A 740 -17.19 -9.20 15.52
CA ALA A 740 -17.98 -7.98 15.58
C ALA A 740 -18.69 -7.61 14.26
N GLY A 741 -18.68 -8.48 13.23
CA GLY A 741 -19.41 -8.30 11.98
C GLY A 741 -18.76 -7.35 10.97
N LYS A 742 -17.48 -6.98 11.15
CA LYS A 742 -16.79 -6.02 10.29
C LYS A 742 -16.17 -6.71 9.07
N LYS A 743 -16.81 -6.56 7.90
CA LYS A 743 -16.40 -7.17 6.61
C LYS A 743 -14.95 -6.91 6.20
N GLY A 744 -14.35 -5.81 6.65
CA GLY A 744 -12.95 -5.50 6.36
C GLY A 744 -11.97 -6.56 6.89
N ALA A 745 -12.35 -7.28 7.96
CA ALA A 745 -11.51 -8.29 8.57
C ALA A 745 -11.29 -9.49 7.63
N ASP A 746 -12.36 -10.02 7.02
CA ASP A 746 -12.27 -11.16 6.10
C ASP A 746 -11.29 -10.90 4.95
N ARG A 747 -11.32 -9.69 4.39
CA ARG A 747 -10.41 -9.29 3.30
C ARG A 747 -8.95 -9.32 3.74
N LEU A 748 -8.64 -8.80 4.93
CA LEU A 748 -7.24 -8.71 5.40
C LEU A 748 -6.71 -10.06 5.90
N MET A 749 -7.59 -10.97 6.34
CA MET A 749 -7.24 -12.32 6.78
C MET A 749 -6.97 -13.28 5.64
N GLN A 750 -7.42 -12.99 4.41
CA GLN A 750 -7.45 -13.93 3.28
C GLN A 750 -6.12 -14.63 2.97
N HIS A 751 -4.99 -13.93 3.16
CA HIS A 751 -3.65 -14.46 2.85
C HIS A 751 -2.76 -14.64 4.09
N LEU A 752 -3.32 -14.49 5.28
CA LEU A 752 -2.60 -14.66 6.54
C LEU A 752 -2.81 -16.05 7.09
N LYS A 753 -1.75 -16.65 7.61
CA LYS A 753 -1.78 -17.92 8.32
C LYS A 753 -1.11 -17.74 9.68
N PRO A 754 -1.68 -18.31 10.75
CA PRO A 754 -0.99 -18.36 12.03
C PRO A 754 0.38 -19.04 11.89
N ARG A 755 1.33 -18.60 12.71
CA ARG A 755 2.66 -19.20 12.79
C ARG A 755 2.94 -19.81 14.15
N THR A 756 2.45 -19.19 15.22
CA THR A 756 2.57 -19.73 16.57
C THR A 756 1.37 -20.60 16.94
N ALA A 757 0.14 -20.22 16.56
CA ALA A 757 -1.02 -21.08 16.80
C ALA A 757 -1.12 -22.19 15.73
N PRO A 758 -1.60 -23.41 16.07
CA PRO A 758 -1.68 -24.52 15.11
C PRO A 758 -2.68 -24.26 13.96
N SER A 759 -3.74 -23.50 14.22
CA SER A 759 -4.76 -23.18 13.23
C SER A 759 -5.42 -21.83 13.48
N LEU A 760 -6.11 -21.30 12.46
CA LEU A 760 -6.86 -20.04 12.61
C LEU A 760 -7.99 -20.16 13.64
N ALA A 761 -8.56 -21.35 13.82
CA ALA A 761 -9.61 -21.59 14.81
C ALA A 761 -9.10 -21.48 16.25
N GLU A 762 -7.80 -21.69 16.46
CA GLU A 762 -7.16 -21.63 17.77
C GLU A 762 -6.64 -20.23 18.14
N ILE A 763 -6.68 -19.28 17.21
CA ILE A 763 -6.37 -17.87 17.51
C ILE A 763 -7.46 -17.30 18.42
N LYS A 764 -7.07 -16.94 19.65
CA LYS A 764 -7.93 -16.26 20.61
C LYS A 764 -8.04 -14.78 20.24
N PRO A 765 -9.27 -14.27 20.02
CA PRO A 765 -9.47 -12.86 19.69
C PRO A 765 -9.04 -11.96 20.86
N ARG A 766 -8.57 -10.76 20.54
CA ARG A 766 -8.22 -9.75 21.55
C ARG A 766 -8.59 -8.35 21.10
N THR A 767 -8.89 -7.48 22.06
CA THR A 767 -9.04 -6.04 21.85
C THR A 767 -7.73 -5.35 22.22
N PRO A 768 -7.14 -4.50 21.35
CA PRO A 768 -5.88 -3.83 21.66
C PRO A 768 -6.02 -2.97 22.91
N TRP A 769 -4.95 -2.86 23.71
CA TRP A 769 -4.86 -2.11 24.97
C TRP A 769 -5.68 -2.64 26.16
N LEU A 770 -6.66 -3.51 25.92
CA LEU A 770 -7.51 -4.12 26.96
C LEU A 770 -7.14 -5.59 27.21
N ASN A 771 -6.85 -6.34 26.14
CA ASN A 771 -6.46 -7.74 26.18
C ASN A 771 -5.01 -7.85 25.69
N GLU A 772 -4.08 -7.88 26.64
CA GLU A 772 -2.63 -7.94 26.40
C GLU A 772 -2.04 -9.22 27.02
N PRO A 773 -0.79 -9.61 26.68
CA PRO A 773 -0.16 -10.81 27.24
C PRO A 773 -0.13 -10.77 28.77
N ASP A 774 -0.54 -11.86 29.42
CA ASP A 774 -0.47 -11.97 30.88
C ASP A 774 0.89 -12.54 31.31
N CYS A 775 1.59 -11.83 32.19
CA CYS A 775 2.86 -12.26 32.76
C CYS A 775 2.79 -13.61 33.49
N LEU A 776 1.63 -13.95 34.10
CA LEU A 776 1.45 -15.23 34.78
C LEU A 776 1.34 -16.42 33.84
N THR A 777 1.25 -16.19 32.52
CA THR A 777 1.34 -17.26 31.52
C THR A 777 2.69 -17.96 31.60
N CYS A 778 3.77 -17.18 31.74
CA CYS A 778 5.11 -17.71 31.89
C CYS A 778 5.46 -17.87 33.37
N HIS A 779 5.11 -16.89 34.21
CA HIS A 779 5.42 -16.86 35.64
C HIS A 779 4.30 -17.45 36.49
N VAL A 780 4.01 -18.74 36.28
CA VAL A 780 2.98 -19.45 37.06
C VAL A 780 3.32 -19.35 38.54
N ASN A 781 2.33 -18.93 39.36
CA ASN A 781 2.51 -18.66 40.79
C ASN A 781 3.72 -17.74 41.12
N TYR A 782 4.01 -16.77 40.24
CA TYR A 782 5.13 -15.84 40.38
C TYR A 782 6.51 -16.51 40.42
N GLY A 783 6.59 -17.76 39.94
CA GLY A 783 7.81 -18.56 39.92
C GLY A 783 8.75 -18.26 38.74
N PRO A 784 9.81 -19.07 38.61
CA PRO A 784 10.57 -19.20 37.36
C PRO A 784 9.68 -19.35 36.13
N PRO A 785 10.06 -18.74 34.98
CA PRO A 785 9.27 -18.88 33.77
C PRO A 785 9.25 -20.36 33.34
N GLU A 786 8.05 -20.92 33.18
CA GLU A 786 7.85 -22.31 32.70
C GLU A 786 7.85 -22.40 31.16
N THR A 787 7.64 -21.26 30.49
CA THR A 787 7.65 -21.11 29.03
C THR A 787 8.20 -19.74 28.65
N ASP A 788 8.73 -19.62 27.43
CA ASP A 788 9.24 -18.41 26.82
C ASP A 788 8.20 -17.69 25.94
N SER A 789 6.95 -18.12 25.97
CA SER A 789 5.86 -17.54 25.16
C SER A 789 4.61 -17.27 25.98
N ALA A 790 4.09 -16.05 25.85
CA ALA A 790 2.80 -15.64 26.41
C ALA A 790 1.74 -15.41 25.30
N PHE A 791 2.08 -15.70 24.04
CA PHE A 791 1.18 -15.50 22.92
C PHE A 791 -0.12 -16.32 23.10
N ASN A 792 -1.24 -15.75 22.67
CA ASN A 792 -2.55 -16.40 22.67
C ASN A 792 -3.13 -16.65 24.08
N VAL A 793 -2.59 -15.98 25.09
CA VAL A 793 -3.13 -15.94 26.47
C VAL A 793 -3.21 -14.48 26.88
N TRP A 794 -4.44 -13.98 26.94
CA TRP A 794 -4.70 -12.56 27.13
C TRP A 794 -5.31 -12.30 28.51
N THR A 795 -4.98 -11.15 29.08
CA THR A 795 -5.73 -10.61 30.22
C THR A 795 -7.20 -10.48 29.87
N LYS A 796 -8.08 -10.72 30.85
CA LYS A 796 -9.54 -10.63 30.66
C LYS A 796 -9.97 -9.20 30.32
N ASP A 797 -9.40 -8.23 31.03
CA ASP A 797 -9.69 -6.80 30.90
C ASP A 797 -8.50 -5.96 31.42
N GLY A 798 -8.69 -4.64 31.49
CA GLY A 798 -7.69 -3.68 31.91
C GLY A 798 -7.15 -3.89 33.33
N SER A 799 -7.91 -4.49 34.25
CA SER A 799 -7.46 -4.71 35.63
C SER A 799 -6.39 -5.80 35.72
N GLY A 800 -6.41 -6.77 34.80
CA GLY A 800 -5.43 -7.85 34.73
C GLY A 800 -4.07 -7.43 34.15
N LEU A 801 -3.96 -6.24 33.56
CA LEU A 801 -2.72 -5.74 32.96
C LEU A 801 -1.64 -5.55 34.02
N TYR A 802 -0.39 -5.93 33.72
CA TYR A 802 0.76 -5.74 34.60
C TYR A 802 0.85 -4.32 35.19
N ARG A 803 0.62 -3.28 34.36
CA ARG A 803 0.67 -1.87 34.78
C ARG A 803 -0.40 -1.46 35.80
N ASN A 804 -1.47 -2.24 35.95
CA ASN A 804 -2.60 -1.96 36.84
C ASN A 804 -2.71 -2.98 37.98
N ARG A 805 -1.91 -4.05 37.94
CA ARG A 805 -1.96 -5.16 38.89
C ARG A 805 -1.26 -4.78 40.19
N HIS A 806 -1.80 -5.28 41.29
CA HIS A 806 -1.24 -5.13 42.62
C HIS A 806 -0.67 -6.45 43.14
N ASP A 807 0.13 -6.35 44.18
CA ASP A 807 0.50 -7.45 45.06
C ASP A 807 -0.72 -8.06 45.78
N GLU A 808 -0.53 -9.18 46.47
CA GLU A 808 -1.59 -9.89 47.20
C GLU A 808 -2.17 -9.09 48.37
N SER A 809 -1.43 -8.11 48.90
CA SER A 809 -1.97 -7.16 49.89
C SER A 809 -2.94 -6.13 49.28
N GLY A 810 -3.01 -6.04 47.96
CA GLY A 810 -3.82 -5.07 47.22
C GLY A 810 -3.41 -3.62 47.49
N SER A 811 -2.14 -3.38 47.84
CA SER A 811 -1.67 -2.04 48.25
C SER A 811 -0.51 -1.52 47.40
N ILE A 812 0.31 -2.40 46.85
CA ILE A 812 1.49 -2.03 46.06
C ILE A 812 1.29 -2.45 44.61
N HIS A 813 1.47 -1.52 43.66
CA HIS A 813 1.46 -1.89 42.24
C HIS A 813 2.67 -2.73 41.89
N CYS A 814 2.51 -3.70 40.99
CA CYS A 814 3.64 -4.47 40.48
C CYS A 814 4.71 -3.53 39.87
N ALA A 815 4.28 -2.49 39.16
CA ALA A 815 5.18 -1.52 38.53
C ALA A 815 5.97 -0.65 39.53
N THR A 816 5.45 -0.46 40.76
CA THR A 816 6.16 0.22 41.85
C THR A 816 7.46 -0.50 42.19
N CYS A 817 7.43 -1.83 42.25
CA CYS A 817 8.59 -2.64 42.63
C CYS A 817 9.43 -3.06 41.42
N HIS A 818 8.80 -3.34 40.28
CA HIS A 818 9.44 -3.97 39.13
C HIS A 818 9.71 -3.02 37.95
N GLY A 819 9.19 -1.78 37.98
CA GLY A 819 9.34 -0.81 36.89
C GLY A 819 8.19 -0.84 35.87
N SER A 820 8.28 -0.01 34.83
CA SER A 820 7.25 0.08 33.79
C SER A 820 7.22 -1.18 32.89
N PRO A 821 6.08 -1.54 32.25
CA PRO A 821 6.05 -2.61 31.25
C PRO A 821 7.15 -2.42 30.20
N HIS A 822 7.79 -3.48 29.70
CA HIS A 822 8.93 -3.42 28.74
C HIS A 822 10.23 -2.78 29.27
N ALA A 823 10.21 -2.13 30.43
CA ALA A 823 11.37 -1.54 31.11
C ALA A 823 11.50 -2.07 32.54
N ILE A 824 11.17 -3.34 32.72
CA ILE A 824 11.21 -4.00 34.03
C ILE A 824 12.66 -4.20 34.50
N TYR A 825 12.87 -4.05 35.80
CA TYR A 825 14.19 -4.06 36.41
C TYR A 825 14.88 -5.44 36.33
N PRO A 826 16.21 -5.47 36.13
CA PRO A 826 17.05 -4.33 35.77
C PRO A 826 16.81 -3.93 34.30
N ALA A 827 16.79 -2.63 34.01
CA ALA A 827 16.57 -2.09 32.66
C ALA A 827 17.85 -1.40 32.15
N THR A 828 18.07 -1.46 30.83
CA THR A 828 19.25 -0.87 30.16
C THR A 828 18.81 -0.13 28.93
N ASN A 829 19.01 1.19 28.89
CA ASN A 829 18.85 1.98 27.67
C ASN A 829 20.21 2.48 27.16
N PRO A 830 20.33 2.83 25.87
CA PRO A 830 21.63 3.11 25.27
C PRO A 830 22.12 4.56 25.48
N TYR A 831 21.33 5.43 26.12
CA TYR A 831 21.70 6.84 26.38
C TYR A 831 22.38 7.03 27.74
N GLU A 832 21.92 6.30 28.76
CA GLU A 832 22.58 6.15 30.06
C GLU A 832 22.08 4.85 30.71
N ARG A 833 23.02 3.95 31.04
CA ARG A 833 22.75 2.55 31.41
C ARG A 833 21.82 2.42 32.62
N GLU A 834 21.94 3.32 33.59
CA GLU A 834 21.24 3.25 34.88
C GLU A 834 19.99 4.13 34.97
N ARG A 835 19.65 4.85 33.90
CA ARG A 835 18.62 5.88 33.92
C ARG A 835 17.26 5.33 34.29
N ASP A 836 16.94 4.14 33.81
CA ASP A 836 15.67 3.50 34.14
C ASP A 836 15.65 3.01 35.60
N ASN A 837 16.82 2.70 36.19
CA ASN A 837 16.95 2.04 37.49
C ASN A 837 17.00 3.02 38.68
N PHE A 838 16.49 4.24 38.55
CA PHE A 838 16.61 5.28 39.60
C PHE A 838 16.11 4.82 40.97
N GLY A 839 14.91 4.25 41.05
CA GLY A 839 14.33 3.78 42.32
C GLY A 839 15.22 2.75 43.01
N PRO A 840 15.50 1.60 42.37
CA PRO A 840 16.42 0.60 42.94
C PRO A 840 17.81 1.15 43.30
N ARG A 841 18.41 1.97 42.43
CA ARG A 841 19.73 2.55 42.71
C ARG A 841 19.71 3.46 43.93
N GLN A 842 18.66 4.28 44.08
CA GLN A 842 18.49 5.17 45.23
C GLN A 842 18.30 4.39 46.54
N TYR A 843 17.43 3.38 46.55
CA TYR A 843 16.95 2.78 47.81
C TYR A 843 17.71 1.51 48.24
N GLN A 844 18.36 0.81 47.31
CA GLN A 844 19.03 -0.46 47.59
C GLN A 844 20.43 -0.60 46.99
N ASN A 845 20.93 0.47 46.35
CA ASN A 845 22.24 0.52 45.70
C ASN A 845 22.50 -0.62 44.69
N ASN A 846 21.44 -1.13 44.06
CA ASN A 846 21.51 -2.15 43.02
C ASN A 846 20.33 -1.95 42.03
N PRO A 847 20.36 -2.51 40.82
CA PRO A 847 19.36 -2.23 39.79
C PRO A 847 18.17 -3.21 39.80
N TYR A 848 18.03 -4.08 40.80
CA TYR A 848 17.00 -5.13 40.83
C TYR A 848 15.66 -4.61 41.34
N PRO A 849 14.56 -5.37 41.20
CA PRO A 849 13.27 -4.99 41.79
C PRO A 849 13.38 -4.60 43.27
N ILE A 850 12.51 -3.68 43.71
CA ILE A 850 12.51 -3.20 45.10
C ILE A 850 12.28 -4.37 46.06
N GLY A 851 13.18 -4.53 47.03
CA GLY A 851 13.14 -5.63 48.00
C GLY A 851 13.82 -6.92 47.53
N ALA A 852 14.35 -6.96 46.31
CA ALA A 852 15.11 -8.10 45.80
C ALA A 852 16.30 -8.45 46.71
N ASN A 853 16.69 -9.73 46.70
CA ASN A 853 17.77 -10.26 47.52
C ASN A 853 17.55 -10.05 49.04
N LYS A 854 16.30 -10.24 49.48
CA LYS A 854 15.85 -10.10 50.89
C LYS A 854 16.05 -8.70 51.46
N ASN A 855 16.08 -7.66 50.62
CA ASN A 855 16.22 -6.29 51.08
C ASN A 855 14.89 -5.66 51.52
N CYS A 856 14.06 -6.39 52.28
CA CYS A 856 12.75 -5.93 52.75
C CYS A 856 12.87 -4.68 53.65
N LYS A 857 14.05 -4.44 54.23
CA LYS A 857 14.38 -3.26 55.04
C LYS A 857 14.18 -1.92 54.34
N VAL A 858 14.08 -1.94 53.01
CA VAL A 858 13.73 -0.76 52.21
C VAL A 858 12.39 -0.16 52.66
N CYS A 859 11.40 -1.00 52.96
CA CYS A 859 10.08 -0.57 53.46
C CYS A 859 9.89 -0.93 54.95
N HIS A 860 10.30 -2.14 55.34
CA HIS A 860 10.03 -2.70 56.66
C HIS A 860 11.12 -2.31 57.66
N THR A 861 10.74 -1.84 58.85
CA THR A 861 11.73 -1.53 59.91
C THR A 861 12.12 -2.75 60.75
N ILE A 862 11.62 -3.94 60.39
CA ILE A 862 11.95 -5.22 61.01
C ILE A 862 12.37 -6.22 59.94
N GLU A 863 13.06 -7.28 60.34
CA GLU A 863 13.33 -8.42 59.45
C GLU A 863 12.03 -9.16 59.12
N MET A 864 11.89 -9.55 57.85
CA MET A 864 10.72 -10.27 57.36
C MET A 864 11.09 -11.72 57.06
N GLU A 865 10.39 -12.66 57.69
CA GLU A 865 10.60 -14.11 57.50
C GLU A 865 9.49 -14.78 56.66
N VAL A 866 8.43 -14.06 56.34
CA VAL A 866 7.26 -14.55 55.60
C VAL A 866 7.01 -13.74 54.33
N GLU A 867 6.52 -14.42 53.30
CA GLU A 867 6.11 -13.79 52.04
C GLU A 867 4.71 -13.17 52.21
N MET A 868 4.58 -11.87 51.91
CA MET A 868 3.30 -11.13 52.02
C MET A 868 2.82 -10.52 50.70
N HIS A 869 3.73 -10.23 49.77
CA HIS A 869 3.40 -9.53 48.53
C HIS A 869 2.98 -10.48 47.40
N HIS A 870 3.63 -11.62 47.29
CA HIS A 870 3.25 -12.75 46.45
C HIS A 870 4.16 -13.94 46.78
N PRO A 871 3.77 -15.18 46.41
CA PRO A 871 4.66 -16.32 46.46
C PRO A 871 5.99 -16.05 45.76
N ASN A 872 7.08 -16.61 46.26
CA ASN A 872 8.43 -16.47 45.72
C ASN A 872 9.04 -15.05 45.81
N SER A 873 8.42 -14.13 46.56
CA SER A 873 8.91 -12.75 46.72
C SER A 873 10.22 -12.66 47.51
N LEU A 874 10.55 -13.65 48.34
CA LEU A 874 11.82 -13.69 49.10
C LEU A 874 12.95 -14.42 48.37
N ASN A 875 12.71 -14.92 47.15
CA ASN A 875 13.73 -15.58 46.37
C ASN A 875 14.82 -14.60 45.91
N MET A 876 16.05 -15.11 45.81
CA MET A 876 17.18 -14.34 45.30
C MET A 876 17.00 -14.04 43.81
N MET A 877 17.46 -12.86 43.39
CA MET A 877 17.47 -12.49 41.98
C MET A 877 18.39 -13.44 41.22
N ARG A 878 17.83 -14.12 40.20
CA ARG A 878 18.54 -15.17 39.45
C ARG A 878 19.49 -14.60 38.39
N ASN A 879 19.09 -13.49 37.77
CA ASN A 879 19.85 -12.85 36.69
C ASN A 879 20.52 -11.60 37.24
N THR A 880 21.64 -11.78 37.93
CA THR A 880 22.43 -10.67 38.46
C THR A 880 23.28 -10.06 37.35
N ARG A 881 23.32 -8.72 37.30
CA ARG A 881 24.26 -7.97 36.48
C ARG A 881 25.42 -7.54 37.40
N GLU A 882 26.66 -7.71 36.95
CA GLU A 882 27.83 -7.09 37.58
C GLU A 882 27.84 -5.56 37.37
#